data_AF-A0A2V8P657-F1
#
_entry.id   AF-A0A2V8P657-F1
#
_cell.length_a   1.000
_cell.length_b   1.000
_cell.length_c   1.000
_cell.angle_alpha   90.00
_cell.angle_beta   90.00
_cell.angle_gamma   90.00
#
_symmetry.space_group_name_H-M   'P 1'
#
loop_
_entity.id
_entity.type
_entity.pdbx_description
1 polymer ?
#
loop_
_entity_poly.entity_id
_entity_poly.type
_entity_poly.pdbx_seq_one_letter_code
_entity_poly.pdbx_strand_id
1 'polypeptide(L)'
;MQDQDFVHLHLHTDYSLLDGAIQIKPLSERLENLGMKACAMTDHGNMYGAISFYNTMKARGIKPIIGCETYIAPGSRRDRAGRAAPGEKANFHLILLAKDYEGYRNLSRLTSKAFTEGFYYKPRIDKELLAQHSKGLIALSSCMSGVPSALLAQDRFDDAAVAALEFEEILGKGNYFLEIQEHGLEPQARIRKPLVELSKRTGIPLVATNDAHYLMPDDARAHDVLLCIGSGKTVSDQNRLRYGTPNFYVRSPNEMWDIFGSELPGALRRTVEIAEACDLTLPKGVNYLPNYPIPESDTGLSADEYFEKTVRDGYRTRKVQVWDLELAKGELKHTFEEYEARLSHEIAVIKRMGYAGYFLIVWDFVRYAKEHGIPVGPGRGSSAGSLVAYSLGITDIDPLKYDLFFERFLNPERVSMPDIDIDFCVRGRAEVINHVANLYGRESVCQIITFGTLASRAAIKDVGRALDMPYAEVERISKMIPPPVRGRNVSIEQAIEQVPELRKAIDTNEQVKEVIDIARRIEGCARHVSVHAAGVVITPEPLEEIVPIAVSAKDEVTTQYEMTDLEKVGVLKMDFLALNTLTIINDCLNSLKHLLSEAFSWSKVMLNDERTMQLFTEGRTDAIFQFESSGMQDICRKLKPKSIEDLSALNALYRPGPIDGGMVDEFIQRHHGKKNVRYIVPEMKEILDTTHGVIVYQEQAMQLAQKLAGYTMAEADSLRKAMGKKNREEMAQQEQKFIQGSVDRGIKRDKAQQI
;
A
#
# COMPACT_ATOMS: atom_id res chain seq x y z
N MET A 1 -21.31 26.52 26.97
CA MET A 1 -20.51 26.37 25.73
C MET A 1 -20.56 24.96 25.16
N GLN A 2 -20.94 23.92 25.93
CA GLN A 2 -21.20 22.54 25.47
C GLN A 2 -22.55 22.32 24.72
N ASP A 3 -23.31 23.39 24.43
CA ASP A 3 -24.72 23.26 24.01
C ASP A 3 -24.92 23.25 22.48
N GLN A 4 -23.84 23.42 21.70
CA GLN A 4 -23.86 23.52 20.23
C GLN A 4 -22.83 22.60 19.53
N ASP A 5 -22.63 21.40 20.07
CA ASP A 5 -21.78 20.40 19.41
C ASP A 5 -22.50 19.76 18.20
N PHE A 6 -21.72 19.34 17.20
CA PHE A 6 -22.19 18.65 16.00
C PHE A 6 -21.10 17.71 15.48
N VAL A 7 -21.49 16.57 14.91
CA VAL A 7 -20.58 15.60 14.29
C VAL A 7 -21.05 15.29 12.87
N HIS A 8 -20.14 15.38 11.88
CA HIS A 8 -20.43 14.91 10.53
C HIS A 8 -20.51 13.38 10.53
N LEU A 9 -21.69 12.84 10.22
CA LEU A 9 -21.95 11.39 10.09
C LEU A 9 -22.11 10.91 8.65
N HIS A 10 -22.14 11.83 7.68
CA HIS A 10 -22.25 11.57 6.26
C HIS A 10 -21.27 12.49 5.52
N LEU A 11 -20.14 11.92 5.10
CA LEU A 11 -19.03 12.63 4.49
C LEU A 11 -18.25 11.69 3.55
N HIS A 12 -17.95 12.20 2.35
CA HIS A 12 -17.24 11.50 1.30
C HIS A 12 -15.82 12.03 1.15
N THR A 13 -14.85 11.15 1.32
CA THR A 13 -13.44 11.42 1.04
C THR A 13 -13.15 11.26 -0.45
N ASP A 14 -11.90 11.52 -0.84
CA ASP A 14 -11.45 11.26 -2.20
C ASP A 14 -11.48 9.78 -2.61
N TYR A 15 -11.75 8.86 -1.67
CA TYR A 15 -12.02 7.45 -1.94
C TYR A 15 -13.45 7.17 -2.43
N SER A 16 -14.38 8.13 -2.36
CA SER A 16 -15.52 8.22 -3.30
C SER A 16 -14.98 8.67 -4.67
N LEU A 17 -14.35 7.73 -5.39
CA LEU A 17 -13.51 8.04 -6.56
C LEU A 17 -14.21 8.94 -7.59
N LEU A 18 -13.59 10.09 -7.89
CA LEU A 18 -14.05 11.09 -8.85
C LEU A 18 -15.42 11.73 -8.52
N ASP A 19 -15.80 11.67 -7.26
CA ASP A 19 -17.01 12.29 -6.73
C ASP A 19 -16.69 13.08 -5.45
N GLY A 20 -16.13 12.42 -4.43
CA GLY A 20 -15.58 13.10 -3.26
C GLY A 20 -14.21 13.75 -3.54
N ALA A 21 -13.98 14.92 -2.94
CA ALA A 21 -12.74 15.69 -3.05
C ALA A 21 -12.06 15.92 -1.68
N ILE A 22 -12.57 15.32 -0.61
CA ILE A 22 -12.04 15.52 0.75
C ILE A 22 -10.87 14.58 1.01
N GLN A 23 -9.65 15.10 0.99
CA GLN A 23 -8.48 14.33 1.40
C GLN A 23 -8.44 14.16 2.93
N ILE A 24 -8.11 12.95 3.40
CA ILE A 24 -8.15 12.57 4.84
C ILE A 24 -7.28 13.49 5.72
N LYS A 25 -6.07 13.84 5.28
CA LYS A 25 -5.16 14.70 6.06
C LYS A 25 -5.70 16.14 6.20
N PRO A 26 -6.02 16.86 5.12
CA PRO A 26 -6.71 18.16 5.20
C PRO A 26 -8.01 18.14 6.00
N LEU A 27 -8.79 17.06 5.90
CA LEU A 27 -10.00 16.89 6.72
C LEU A 27 -9.67 16.91 8.22
N SER A 28 -8.67 16.14 8.64
CA SER A 28 -8.26 16.07 10.04
C SER A 28 -7.82 17.42 10.60
N GLU A 29 -7.19 18.27 9.76
CA GLU A 29 -6.80 19.65 10.12
C GLU A 29 -8.01 20.57 10.25
N ARG A 30 -8.94 20.49 9.30
CA ARG A 30 -10.17 21.29 9.36
C ARG A 30 -11.00 20.96 10.59
N LEU A 31 -11.19 19.68 10.89
CA LEU A 31 -11.97 19.24 12.05
C LEU A 31 -11.35 19.73 13.37
N GLU A 32 -10.02 19.66 13.49
CA GLU A 32 -9.28 20.20 14.63
C GLU A 32 -9.49 21.72 14.77
N ASN A 33 -9.39 22.48 13.67
CA ASN A 33 -9.63 23.92 13.65
C ASN A 33 -11.09 24.30 14.00
N LEU A 34 -12.05 23.44 13.65
CA LEU A 34 -13.47 23.60 14.00
C LEU A 34 -13.80 23.10 15.41
N GLY A 35 -12.84 22.55 16.15
CA GLY A 35 -13.03 22.02 17.50
C GLY A 35 -13.81 20.70 17.59
N MET A 36 -14.07 20.04 16.44
CA MET A 36 -14.87 18.83 16.38
C MET A 36 -14.14 17.63 16.98
N LYS A 37 -14.84 16.79 17.74
CA LYS A 37 -14.26 15.65 18.48
C LYS A 37 -14.42 14.31 17.80
N ALA A 38 -15.31 14.20 16.81
CA ALA A 38 -15.55 13.00 16.05
C ALA A 38 -15.92 13.33 14.60
N CYS A 39 -15.75 12.37 13.69
CA CYS A 39 -16.21 12.45 12.31
C CYS A 39 -16.37 11.05 11.72
N ALA A 40 -17.38 10.85 10.89
CA ALA A 40 -17.54 9.65 10.08
C ALA A 40 -16.92 9.80 8.69
N MET A 41 -16.49 8.67 8.14
CA MET A 41 -16.17 8.48 6.74
C MET A 41 -17.19 7.51 6.15
N THR A 42 -17.92 7.91 5.11
CA THR A 42 -19.02 7.13 4.52
C THR A 42 -18.91 7.11 3.00
N ASP A 43 -17.74 6.71 2.47
CA ASP A 43 -17.49 6.68 1.03
C ASP A 43 -18.49 5.78 0.28
N HIS A 44 -18.67 6.07 -1.00
CA HIS A 44 -19.65 5.39 -1.86
C HIS A 44 -19.29 3.92 -2.10
N GLY A 45 -20.02 3.02 -1.46
CA GLY A 45 -20.01 1.58 -1.70
C GLY A 45 -18.67 0.89 -1.44
N ASN A 46 -17.75 1.54 -0.71
CA ASN A 46 -16.41 1.03 -0.45
C ASN A 46 -15.89 1.45 0.93
N MET A 47 -14.78 0.84 1.34
CA MET A 47 -14.05 1.14 2.57
C MET A 47 -12.59 1.50 2.29
N TYR A 48 -12.24 1.93 1.07
CA TYR A 48 -10.84 2.06 0.62
C TYR A 48 -9.95 2.85 1.60
N GLY A 49 -10.44 3.99 2.11
CA GLY A 49 -9.71 4.87 3.02
C GLY A 49 -9.82 4.53 4.51
N ALA A 50 -10.52 3.46 4.92
CA ALA A 50 -10.98 3.29 6.29
C ALA A 50 -9.85 3.23 7.32
N ILE A 51 -8.77 2.49 7.02
CA ILE A 51 -7.63 2.33 7.93
C ILE A 51 -6.78 3.60 7.97
N SER A 52 -6.54 4.24 6.83
CA SER A 52 -5.89 5.54 6.75
C SER A 52 -6.66 6.63 7.51
N PHE A 53 -7.98 6.65 7.39
CA PHE A 53 -8.87 7.56 8.12
C PHE A 53 -8.81 7.30 9.62
N TYR A 54 -9.00 6.06 10.06
CA TYR A 54 -8.97 5.67 11.47
C TYR A 54 -7.69 6.12 12.15
N ASN A 55 -6.54 5.83 11.54
CA ASN A 55 -5.24 6.15 12.11
C ASN A 55 -4.94 7.66 12.08
N THR A 56 -5.31 8.35 11.00
CA THR A 56 -5.07 9.80 10.86
C THR A 56 -5.90 10.59 11.87
N MET A 57 -7.18 10.24 12.05
CA MET A 57 -8.05 10.90 13.03
C MET A 57 -7.58 10.65 14.46
N LYS A 58 -7.25 9.40 14.82
CA LYS A 58 -6.72 9.10 16.16
C LYS A 58 -5.41 9.82 16.45
N ALA A 59 -4.53 9.99 15.47
CA ALA A 59 -3.28 10.73 15.63
C ALA A 59 -3.50 12.21 16.00
N ARG A 60 -4.65 12.79 15.66
CA ARG A 60 -5.05 14.15 16.04
C ARG A 60 -6.02 14.22 17.23
N GLY A 61 -6.29 13.09 17.89
CA GLY A 61 -7.24 13.04 19.00
C GLY A 61 -8.71 13.22 18.58
N ILE A 62 -9.03 13.02 17.29
CA ILE A 62 -10.39 13.00 16.77
C ILE A 62 -10.88 11.56 16.73
N LYS A 63 -12.09 11.29 17.23
CA LYS A 63 -12.70 9.95 17.21
C LYS A 63 -13.15 9.59 15.78
N PRO A 64 -12.53 8.58 15.13
CA PRO A 64 -12.99 8.12 13.83
C PRO A 64 -14.26 7.26 13.96
N ILE A 65 -15.22 7.49 13.06
CA ILE A 65 -16.36 6.60 12.85
C ILE A 65 -16.22 6.01 11.45
N ILE A 66 -16.12 4.69 11.35
CA ILE A 66 -15.98 4.00 10.07
C ILE A 66 -17.36 3.64 9.56
N GLY A 67 -17.68 4.08 8.34
CA GLY A 67 -18.93 3.77 7.68
C GLY A 67 -18.77 3.61 6.18
N CYS A 68 -19.90 3.45 5.51
CA CYS A 68 -20.00 3.33 4.07
C CYS A 68 -21.40 3.79 3.65
N GLU A 69 -21.49 4.57 2.57
CA GLU A 69 -22.76 4.79 1.92
C GLU A 69 -22.99 3.65 0.90
N THR A 70 -23.80 2.68 1.32
CA THR A 70 -24.08 1.49 0.52
C THR A 70 -25.16 1.75 -0.53
N TYR A 71 -25.07 1.04 -1.65
CA TYR A 71 -26.13 1.02 -2.66
C TYR A 71 -27.08 -0.17 -2.38
N ILE A 72 -28.36 0.10 -2.11
CA ILE A 72 -29.41 -0.90 -1.92
C ILE A 72 -30.11 -1.17 -3.25
N ALA A 73 -30.14 -2.43 -3.68
CA ALA A 73 -30.95 -2.87 -4.81
C ALA A 73 -32.46 -2.79 -4.46
N PRO A 74 -33.34 -2.40 -5.40
CA PRO A 74 -34.80 -2.41 -5.16
C PRO A 74 -35.35 -3.82 -4.86
N GLY A 75 -34.74 -4.84 -5.47
CA GLY A 75 -35.04 -6.26 -5.28
C GLY A 75 -33.79 -7.02 -4.86
N SER A 76 -33.41 -8.07 -5.60
CA SER A 76 -32.18 -8.82 -5.31
C SER A 76 -30.94 -8.07 -5.80
N ARG A 77 -29.84 -8.15 -5.05
CA ARG A 77 -28.52 -7.66 -5.50
C ARG A 77 -28.03 -8.35 -6.77
N ARG A 78 -28.50 -9.57 -7.03
CA ARG A 78 -28.12 -10.40 -8.18
C ARG A 78 -28.90 -10.05 -9.45
N ASP A 79 -29.94 -9.22 -9.34
CA ASP A 79 -30.75 -8.82 -10.48
C ASP A 79 -29.94 -7.90 -11.40
N ARG A 80 -29.68 -8.40 -12.62
CA ARG A 80 -29.10 -7.63 -13.73
C ARG A 80 -30.13 -7.29 -14.81
N ALA A 81 -31.32 -7.87 -14.71
CA ALA A 81 -32.42 -7.68 -15.64
C ALA A 81 -33.40 -6.64 -15.09
N GLY A 82 -33.62 -5.59 -15.87
CA GLY A 82 -34.59 -4.54 -15.58
C GLY A 82 -33.92 -3.17 -15.63
N ARG A 83 -34.04 -2.48 -16.77
CA ARG A 83 -34.17 -1.02 -16.68
C ARG A 83 -35.26 -0.80 -15.64
N ALA A 84 -34.93 -0.12 -14.54
CA ALA A 84 -35.94 0.38 -13.63
C ALA A 84 -37.08 0.96 -14.49
N ALA A 85 -38.33 0.64 -14.18
CA ALA A 85 -39.44 1.12 -15.00
C ALA A 85 -39.30 2.65 -15.17
N PRO A 86 -39.73 3.26 -16.28
CA PRO A 86 -39.58 4.71 -16.47
C PRO A 86 -40.07 5.47 -15.24
N GLY A 87 -39.15 6.08 -14.48
CA GLY A 87 -39.43 6.77 -13.20
C GLY A 87 -38.92 6.08 -11.93
N GLU A 88 -38.46 4.83 -11.98
CA GLU A 88 -37.90 4.10 -10.84
C GLU A 88 -36.37 4.26 -10.74
N LYS A 89 -35.83 4.33 -9.51
CA LYS A 89 -34.38 4.39 -9.27
C LYS A 89 -33.76 2.99 -9.41
N ALA A 90 -32.58 2.93 -10.04
CA ALA A 90 -31.84 1.67 -10.24
C ALA A 90 -31.19 1.13 -8.95
N ASN A 91 -30.97 1.99 -7.97
CA ASN A 91 -30.55 1.69 -6.61
C ASN A 91 -30.90 2.86 -5.68
N PHE A 92 -30.86 2.58 -4.38
CA PHE A 92 -31.06 3.56 -3.31
C PHE A 92 -29.80 3.63 -2.45
N HIS A 93 -29.67 4.68 -1.66
CA HIS A 93 -28.54 4.86 -0.76
C HIS A 93 -28.94 4.51 0.69
N LEU A 94 -27.99 4.01 1.47
CA LEU A 94 -28.13 3.78 2.90
C LEU A 94 -26.77 3.96 3.57
N ILE A 95 -26.70 4.85 4.56
CA ILE A 95 -25.48 5.02 5.36
C ILE A 95 -25.44 3.92 6.40
N LEU A 96 -24.32 3.21 6.48
CA LEU A 96 -24.03 2.25 7.54
C LEU A 96 -22.78 2.70 8.29
N LEU A 97 -22.85 2.72 9.63
CA LEU A 97 -21.78 3.08 10.55
C LEU A 97 -21.46 1.87 11.43
N ALA A 98 -20.18 1.53 11.54
CA ALA A 98 -19.71 0.50 12.46
C ALA A 98 -19.76 1.04 13.90
N LYS A 99 -20.66 0.48 14.71
CA LYS A 99 -20.77 0.81 16.14
C LYS A 99 -19.64 0.20 16.96
N ASP A 100 -19.18 -0.98 16.57
CA ASP A 100 -18.17 -1.77 17.28
C ASP A 100 -17.39 -2.64 16.27
N TYR A 101 -16.52 -3.52 16.77
CA TYR A 101 -15.72 -4.40 15.92
C TYR A 101 -16.56 -5.44 15.16
N GLU A 102 -17.70 -5.90 15.71
CA GLU A 102 -18.62 -6.79 14.99
C GLU A 102 -19.26 -6.04 13.82
N GLY A 103 -19.68 -4.79 14.06
CA GLY A 103 -20.16 -3.88 13.02
C GLY A 103 -19.13 -3.65 11.92
N TYR A 104 -17.86 -3.42 12.26
CA TYR A 104 -16.79 -3.28 11.27
C TYR A 104 -16.63 -4.53 10.39
N ARG A 105 -16.65 -5.74 10.99
CA ARG A 105 -16.60 -7.00 10.24
C ARG A 105 -17.82 -7.18 9.34
N ASN A 106 -19.01 -6.84 9.83
CA ASN A 106 -20.23 -6.89 9.02
C ASN A 106 -20.19 -5.90 7.86
N LEU A 107 -19.67 -4.69 8.07
CA LEU A 107 -19.46 -3.70 7.01
C LEU A 107 -18.47 -4.21 5.95
N SER A 108 -17.38 -4.86 6.38
CA SER A 108 -16.43 -5.54 5.49
C SER A 108 -17.10 -6.61 4.64
N ARG A 109 -17.92 -7.48 5.23
CA ARG A 109 -18.68 -8.52 4.50
C ARG A 109 -19.68 -7.93 3.52
N LEU A 110 -20.46 -6.93 3.95
CA LEU A 110 -21.46 -6.27 3.12
C LEU A 110 -20.82 -5.63 1.88
N THR A 111 -19.76 -4.85 2.07
CA THR A 111 -19.06 -4.20 0.96
C THR A 111 -18.37 -5.21 0.05
N SER A 112 -17.77 -6.26 0.61
CA SER A 112 -17.17 -7.36 -0.17
C SER A 112 -18.18 -8.05 -1.08
N LYS A 113 -19.33 -8.45 -0.52
CA LYS A 113 -20.42 -9.09 -1.28
C LYS A 113 -21.08 -8.15 -2.27
N ALA A 114 -21.09 -6.84 -2.00
CA ALA A 114 -21.54 -5.85 -2.95
C ALA A 114 -20.69 -5.83 -4.23
N PHE A 115 -19.36 -6.04 -4.11
CA PHE A 115 -18.46 -6.15 -5.26
C PHE A 115 -18.49 -7.55 -5.91
N THR A 116 -18.53 -8.62 -5.13
CA THR A 116 -18.42 -9.99 -5.67
C THR A 116 -19.73 -10.56 -6.20
N GLU A 117 -20.88 -10.21 -5.60
CA GLU A 117 -22.20 -10.72 -5.97
C GLU A 117 -23.11 -9.66 -6.60
N GLY A 118 -23.06 -8.43 -6.08
CA GLY A 118 -24.05 -7.38 -6.36
C GLY A 118 -23.65 -6.32 -7.39
N PHE A 119 -22.46 -6.42 -7.97
CA PHE A 119 -21.92 -5.41 -8.86
C PHE A 119 -22.66 -5.39 -10.21
N TYR A 120 -23.20 -4.22 -10.56
CA TYR A 120 -23.76 -3.93 -11.88
C TYR A 120 -23.10 -2.67 -12.47
N TYR A 121 -23.62 -1.49 -12.18
CA TYR A 121 -22.91 -0.20 -12.38
C TYR A 121 -22.23 0.30 -11.11
N LYS A 122 -22.73 -0.15 -9.96
CA LYS A 122 -22.26 0.15 -8.62
C LYS A 122 -22.27 -1.15 -7.80
N PRO A 123 -21.45 -1.28 -6.76
CA PRO A 123 -21.50 -2.43 -5.85
C PRO A 123 -22.75 -2.33 -4.97
N ARG A 124 -23.73 -3.22 -5.18
CA ARG A 124 -25.03 -3.15 -4.48
C ARG A 124 -25.19 -4.28 -3.46
N ILE A 125 -25.83 -4.00 -2.34
CA ILE A 125 -26.38 -5.00 -1.42
C ILE A 125 -27.91 -5.07 -1.58
N ASP A 126 -28.55 -5.98 -0.86
CA ASP A 126 -30.01 -6.05 -0.72
C ASP A 126 -30.40 -6.17 0.76
N LYS A 127 -31.70 -6.05 1.04
CA LYS A 127 -32.23 -6.12 2.41
C LYS A 127 -31.99 -7.49 3.06
N GLU A 128 -32.00 -8.57 2.27
CA GLU A 128 -31.71 -9.93 2.75
C GLU A 128 -30.28 -10.00 3.31
N LEU A 129 -29.30 -9.53 2.53
CA LEU A 129 -27.91 -9.53 2.96
C LEU A 129 -27.68 -8.57 4.14
N LEU A 130 -28.35 -7.41 4.14
CA LEU A 130 -28.32 -6.48 5.27
C LEU A 130 -28.82 -7.14 6.55
N ALA A 131 -29.92 -7.91 6.49
CA ALA A 131 -30.45 -8.63 7.65
C ALA A 131 -29.52 -9.73 8.17
N GLN A 132 -28.75 -10.37 7.30
CA GLN A 132 -27.74 -11.36 7.71
C GLN A 132 -26.56 -10.72 8.47
N HIS A 133 -26.25 -9.45 8.18
CA HIS A 133 -25.07 -8.75 8.69
C HIS A 133 -25.41 -7.41 9.38
N SER A 134 -26.57 -7.28 10.03
CA SER A 134 -27.01 -6.01 10.63
C SER A 134 -26.43 -5.73 12.02
N LYS A 135 -25.92 -6.76 12.72
CA LYS A 135 -25.40 -6.62 14.08
C LYS A 135 -24.22 -5.66 14.15
N GLY A 136 -24.17 -4.85 15.20
CA GLY A 136 -23.11 -3.86 15.41
C GLY A 136 -23.14 -2.68 14.43
N LEU A 137 -24.18 -2.54 13.60
CA LEU A 137 -24.34 -1.42 12.68
C LEU A 137 -25.37 -0.41 13.18
N ILE A 138 -25.12 0.86 12.89
CA ILE A 138 -26.10 1.95 12.93
C ILE A 138 -26.34 2.40 11.50
N ALA A 139 -27.58 2.64 11.10
CA ALA A 139 -27.93 3.08 9.76
C ALA A 139 -28.68 4.41 9.74
N LEU A 140 -28.37 5.24 8.75
CA LEU A 140 -29.09 6.48 8.46
C LEU A 140 -29.78 6.35 7.10
N SER A 141 -30.98 6.91 6.97
CA SER A 141 -31.78 6.76 5.75
C SER A 141 -31.18 7.40 4.49
N SER A 142 -30.02 8.07 4.58
CA SER A 142 -29.30 8.74 3.48
C SER A 142 -30.02 9.97 2.92
N CYS A 143 -29.46 10.53 1.84
CA CYS A 143 -29.85 11.73 1.11
C CYS A 143 -31.17 11.54 0.35
N MET A 144 -31.41 12.36 -0.69
CA MET A 144 -32.58 12.23 -1.58
C MET A 144 -32.64 10.89 -2.34
N SER A 145 -31.56 10.10 -2.31
CA SER A 145 -31.50 8.74 -2.86
C SER A 145 -31.75 7.64 -1.84
N GLY A 146 -32.00 7.99 -0.57
CA GLY A 146 -32.56 7.07 0.41
C GLY A 146 -33.97 6.60 0.06
N VAL A 147 -34.33 5.38 0.46
CA VAL A 147 -35.66 4.80 0.19
C VAL A 147 -36.80 5.68 0.77
N PRO A 148 -36.77 6.11 2.06
CA PRO A 148 -37.85 6.94 2.59
C PRO A 148 -37.96 8.29 1.86
N SER A 149 -36.84 8.98 1.67
CA SER A 149 -36.79 10.29 0.98
C SER A 149 -37.28 10.20 -0.47
N ALA A 150 -36.92 9.14 -1.19
CA ALA A 150 -37.37 8.91 -2.57
C ALA A 150 -38.88 8.64 -2.65
N LEU A 151 -39.45 7.90 -1.70
CA LEU A 151 -40.90 7.65 -1.63
C LEU A 151 -41.67 8.91 -1.25
N LEU A 152 -41.16 9.70 -0.29
CA LEU A 152 -41.76 10.99 0.06
C LEU A 152 -41.75 11.97 -1.11
N ALA A 153 -40.69 11.98 -1.93
CA ALA A 153 -40.62 12.82 -3.13
C ALA A 153 -41.64 12.41 -4.22
N GLN A 154 -42.23 11.22 -4.12
CA GLN A 154 -43.31 10.71 -4.98
C GLN A 154 -44.69 10.81 -4.30
N ASP A 155 -44.80 11.52 -3.18
CA ASP A 155 -46.02 11.64 -2.36
C ASP A 155 -46.53 10.30 -1.80
N ARG A 156 -45.65 9.29 -1.68
CA ARG A 156 -45.95 7.94 -1.17
C ARG A 156 -45.63 7.80 0.32
N PHE A 157 -46.33 8.56 1.15
CA PHE A 157 -46.04 8.65 2.58
C PHE A 157 -46.20 7.33 3.34
N ASP A 158 -47.29 6.57 3.09
CA ASP A 158 -47.53 5.29 3.76
C ASP A 158 -46.45 4.25 3.41
N ASP A 159 -46.03 4.20 2.15
CA ASP A 159 -44.94 3.31 1.70
C ASP A 159 -43.61 3.71 2.35
N ALA A 160 -43.35 5.01 2.49
CA ALA A 160 -42.15 5.50 3.19
C ALA A 160 -42.15 5.06 4.68
N ALA A 161 -43.31 5.04 5.33
CA ALA A 161 -43.45 4.58 6.70
C ALA A 161 -43.20 3.08 6.84
N VAL A 162 -43.78 2.28 5.93
CA VAL A 162 -43.52 0.82 5.88
C VAL A 162 -42.04 0.54 5.67
N ALA A 163 -41.41 1.19 4.67
CA ALA A 163 -40.01 0.99 4.38
C ALA A 163 -39.10 1.41 5.54
N ALA A 164 -39.39 2.53 6.21
CA ALA A 164 -38.62 2.98 7.36
C ALA A 164 -38.70 2.00 8.54
N LEU A 165 -39.89 1.44 8.82
CA LEU A 165 -40.08 0.45 9.87
C LEU A 165 -39.40 -0.88 9.54
N GLU A 166 -39.39 -1.29 8.27
CA GLU A 166 -38.68 -2.49 7.82
C GLU A 166 -37.16 -2.35 8.02
N PHE A 167 -36.56 -1.19 7.71
CA PHE A 167 -35.15 -0.96 8.01
C PHE A 167 -34.88 -0.93 9.53
N GLU A 168 -35.76 -0.34 10.33
CA GLU A 168 -35.61 -0.39 11.80
C GLU A 168 -35.70 -1.82 12.33
N GLU A 169 -36.58 -2.65 11.78
CA GLU A 169 -36.70 -4.06 12.14
C GLU A 169 -35.40 -4.82 11.83
N ILE A 170 -34.82 -4.59 10.65
CA ILE A 170 -33.57 -5.23 10.21
C ILE A 170 -32.38 -4.81 11.08
N LEU A 171 -32.22 -3.51 11.35
CA LEU A 171 -31.09 -2.97 12.14
C LEU A 171 -31.29 -3.11 13.65
N GLY A 172 -32.53 -3.31 14.08
CA GLY A 172 -32.95 -3.25 15.47
C GLY A 172 -33.27 -1.84 15.94
N LYS A 173 -34.24 -1.76 16.86
CA LYS A 173 -34.73 -0.51 17.44
C LYS A 173 -33.59 0.31 18.05
N GLY A 174 -33.52 1.59 17.68
CA GLY A 174 -32.48 2.52 18.13
C GLY A 174 -31.18 2.49 17.32
N ASN A 175 -31.08 1.62 16.30
CA ASN A 175 -29.94 1.59 15.37
C ASN A 175 -30.29 2.11 13.97
N TYR A 176 -31.52 2.60 13.74
CA TYR A 176 -31.92 3.22 12.48
C TYR A 176 -32.44 4.64 12.71
N PHE A 177 -32.00 5.58 11.87
CA PHE A 177 -32.30 7.00 11.99
C PHE A 177 -32.77 7.56 10.65
N LEU A 178 -33.76 8.46 10.71
CA LEU A 178 -34.19 9.22 9.53
C LEU A 178 -33.27 10.44 9.35
N GLU A 179 -32.55 10.47 8.24
CA GLU A 179 -31.56 11.49 7.96
C GLU A 179 -32.20 12.73 7.33
N ILE A 180 -31.89 13.90 7.89
CA ILE A 180 -32.37 15.20 7.41
C ILE A 180 -31.21 16.11 7.03
N GLN A 181 -31.33 16.76 5.87
CA GLN A 181 -30.30 17.58 5.25
C GLN A 181 -30.91 18.86 4.69
N GLU A 182 -30.10 19.93 4.58
CA GLU A 182 -30.54 21.22 4.03
C GLU A 182 -29.41 21.90 3.26
N HIS A 183 -29.50 21.82 1.93
CA HIS A 183 -28.52 22.39 1.00
C HIS A 183 -29.10 23.56 0.18
N GLY A 184 -30.34 23.98 0.43
CA GLY A 184 -31.05 24.95 -0.41
C GLY A 184 -31.62 24.35 -1.70
N LEU A 185 -31.89 23.04 -1.71
CA LEU A 185 -32.46 22.33 -2.84
C LEU A 185 -33.99 22.24 -2.71
N GLU A 186 -34.70 22.65 -3.76
CA GLU A 186 -36.17 22.58 -3.82
C GLU A 186 -36.73 21.16 -3.52
N PRO A 187 -36.14 20.05 -4.05
CA PRO A 187 -36.56 18.71 -3.66
C PRO A 187 -36.42 18.40 -2.16
N GLN A 188 -35.39 18.91 -1.48
CA GLN A 188 -35.21 18.73 -0.03
C GLN A 188 -36.25 19.53 0.75
N ALA A 189 -36.48 20.79 0.36
CA ALA A 189 -37.49 21.65 0.98
C ALA A 189 -38.90 21.03 0.94
N ARG A 190 -39.26 20.36 -0.17
CA ARG A 190 -40.55 19.67 -0.33
C ARG A 190 -40.74 18.52 0.64
N ILE A 191 -39.71 17.70 0.86
CA ILE A 191 -39.81 16.51 1.72
C ILE A 191 -39.50 16.79 3.20
N ARG A 192 -38.97 17.96 3.55
CA ARG A 192 -38.54 18.30 4.92
C ARG A 192 -39.67 18.14 5.95
N LYS A 193 -40.85 18.71 5.69
CA LYS A 193 -42.03 18.57 6.57
C LYS A 193 -42.55 17.12 6.60
N PRO A 194 -42.80 16.46 5.45
CA PRO A 194 -43.17 15.05 5.43
C PRO A 194 -42.19 14.13 6.19
N LEU A 195 -40.88 14.39 6.13
CA LEU A 195 -39.88 13.59 6.82
C LEU A 195 -39.97 13.75 8.35
N VAL A 196 -40.25 14.96 8.83
CA VAL A 196 -40.51 15.21 10.27
C VAL A 196 -41.79 14.54 10.73
N GLU A 197 -42.85 14.55 9.91
CA GLU A 197 -44.09 13.84 10.19
C GLU A 197 -43.90 12.32 10.17
N LEU A 198 -43.07 11.81 9.26
CA LEU A 198 -42.70 10.41 9.17
C LEU A 198 -42.04 9.95 10.48
N SER A 199 -41.06 10.71 10.97
CA SER A 199 -40.40 10.47 12.26
C SER A 199 -41.40 10.42 13.41
N LYS A 200 -42.38 11.34 13.47
CA LYS A 200 -43.42 11.33 14.50
C LYS A 200 -44.34 10.11 14.39
N ARG A 201 -44.67 9.66 13.18
CA ARG A 201 -45.58 8.54 12.94
C ARG A 201 -44.93 7.20 13.29
N THR A 202 -43.68 6.98 12.89
CA THR A 202 -42.97 5.71 13.10
C THR A 202 -42.30 5.66 14.47
N GLY A 203 -42.01 6.81 15.07
CA GLY A 203 -41.19 6.91 16.29
C GLY A 203 -39.68 6.84 16.02
N ILE A 204 -39.26 6.73 14.76
CA ILE A 204 -37.86 6.66 14.37
C ILE A 204 -37.25 8.07 14.47
N PRO A 205 -36.18 8.27 15.26
CA PRO A 205 -35.58 9.59 15.49
C PRO A 205 -34.91 10.18 14.23
N LEU A 206 -34.90 11.51 14.15
CA LEU A 206 -34.17 12.27 13.13
C LEU A 206 -32.70 12.47 13.51
N VAL A 207 -31.84 12.55 12.50
CA VAL A 207 -30.43 12.92 12.62
C VAL A 207 -30.05 13.89 11.51
N ALA A 208 -29.37 14.98 11.85
CA ALA A 208 -28.96 16.00 10.88
C ALA A 208 -27.57 15.69 10.31
N THR A 209 -27.39 15.85 9.00
CA THR A 209 -26.10 15.68 8.31
C THR A 209 -25.96 16.72 7.19
N ASN A 210 -24.79 16.76 6.54
CA ASN A 210 -24.50 17.70 5.45
C ASN A 210 -23.93 17.06 4.18
N ASP A 211 -23.86 15.73 4.10
CA ASP A 211 -23.44 15.01 2.89
C ASP A 211 -22.20 15.63 2.21
N ALA A 212 -21.14 15.84 3.00
CA ALA A 212 -20.03 16.68 2.58
C ALA A 212 -19.15 15.96 1.55
N HIS A 213 -18.92 16.59 0.39
CA HIS A 213 -18.10 16.08 -0.71
C HIS A 213 -16.82 16.90 -0.96
N TYR A 214 -16.69 18.10 -0.37
CA TYR A 214 -15.50 18.94 -0.47
C TYR A 214 -15.21 19.68 0.84
N LEU A 215 -14.00 20.23 0.99
CA LEU A 215 -13.52 20.70 2.28
C LEU A 215 -14.03 22.10 2.64
N MET A 216 -13.89 23.06 1.72
CA MET A 216 -14.24 24.47 1.91
C MET A 216 -15.38 24.89 0.97
N PRO A 217 -16.17 25.93 1.31
CA PRO A 217 -17.18 26.48 0.41
C PRO A 217 -16.63 26.84 -0.98
N ASP A 218 -15.41 27.38 -1.03
CA ASP A 218 -14.74 27.80 -2.26
C ASP A 218 -14.30 26.64 -3.17
N ASP A 219 -14.37 25.40 -2.68
CA ASP A 219 -14.01 24.20 -3.44
C ASP A 219 -15.16 23.69 -4.31
N ALA A 220 -16.36 24.28 -4.21
CA ALA A 220 -17.54 23.85 -4.97
C ALA A 220 -17.29 23.82 -6.49
N ARG A 221 -16.52 24.78 -7.02
CA ARG A 221 -16.14 24.80 -8.44
C ARG A 221 -15.15 23.69 -8.80
N ALA A 222 -14.20 23.38 -7.92
CA ALA A 222 -13.25 22.30 -8.16
C ALA A 222 -13.94 20.94 -8.13
N HIS A 223 -14.88 20.73 -7.20
CA HIS A 223 -15.75 19.56 -7.15
C HIS A 223 -16.61 19.42 -8.42
N ASP A 224 -17.23 20.50 -8.90
CA ASP A 224 -18.00 20.49 -10.15
C ASP A 224 -17.17 20.01 -11.35
N VAL A 225 -15.90 20.42 -11.42
CA VAL A 225 -14.96 19.96 -12.45
C VAL A 225 -14.53 18.51 -12.21
N LEU A 226 -14.36 18.08 -10.96
CA LEU A 226 -14.06 16.68 -10.62
C LEU A 226 -15.16 15.73 -11.12
N LEU A 227 -16.43 16.09 -10.95
CA LEU A 227 -17.57 15.32 -11.50
C LEU A 227 -17.55 15.24 -13.02
N CYS A 228 -17.11 16.31 -13.70
CA CYS A 228 -16.92 16.30 -15.16
C CYS A 228 -15.81 15.31 -15.56
N ILE A 229 -14.69 15.31 -14.83
CA ILE A 229 -13.58 14.36 -15.02
C ILE A 229 -14.09 12.92 -14.84
N GLY A 230 -14.85 12.65 -13.78
CA GLY A 230 -15.42 11.34 -13.46
C GLY A 230 -16.42 10.82 -14.50
N SER A 231 -17.28 11.71 -15.00
CA SER A 231 -18.28 11.37 -16.03
C SER A 231 -17.72 11.38 -17.45
N GLY A 232 -16.47 11.80 -17.65
CA GLY A 232 -15.87 11.97 -18.98
C GLY A 232 -16.52 13.08 -19.80
N LYS A 233 -17.14 14.05 -19.15
CA LYS A 233 -17.86 15.18 -19.75
C LYS A 233 -17.10 16.48 -19.53
N THR A 234 -17.58 17.54 -20.15
CA THR A 234 -17.02 18.89 -20.02
C THR A 234 -18.01 19.79 -19.29
N VAL A 235 -17.54 20.91 -18.74
CA VAL A 235 -18.38 21.85 -18.00
C VAL A 235 -19.47 22.49 -18.87
N SER A 236 -19.31 22.46 -20.19
CA SER A 236 -20.25 22.97 -21.19
C SER A 236 -21.36 21.97 -21.56
N ASP A 237 -21.21 20.68 -21.26
CA ASP A 237 -22.25 19.66 -21.50
C ASP A 237 -23.48 19.93 -20.61
N GLN A 238 -24.65 20.14 -21.22
CA GLN A 238 -25.90 20.40 -20.48
C GLN A 238 -26.45 19.17 -19.74
N ASN A 239 -26.09 17.96 -20.18
CA ASN A 239 -26.53 16.70 -19.58
C ASN A 239 -25.49 16.14 -18.60
N ARG A 240 -24.59 16.96 -18.06
CA ARG A 240 -23.57 16.53 -17.10
C ARG A 240 -24.13 16.40 -15.69
N LEU A 241 -23.46 15.59 -14.88
CA LEU A 241 -23.72 15.55 -13.43
C LEU A 241 -23.25 16.87 -12.81
N ARG A 242 -24.12 17.50 -12.02
CA ARG A 242 -23.84 18.74 -11.30
C ARG A 242 -24.69 18.80 -10.03
N TYR A 243 -24.09 19.28 -8.96
CA TYR A 243 -24.79 19.58 -7.72
C TYR A 243 -25.44 20.97 -7.82
N GLY A 244 -26.71 21.08 -7.45
CA GLY A 244 -27.51 22.29 -7.69
C GLY A 244 -27.01 23.51 -6.90
N THR A 245 -26.50 23.31 -5.68
CA THR A 245 -26.06 24.37 -4.77
C THR A 245 -24.65 24.09 -4.23
N PRO A 246 -23.88 25.13 -3.82
CA PRO A 246 -22.50 24.98 -3.34
C PRO A 246 -22.41 24.66 -1.84
N ASN A 247 -23.33 23.86 -1.30
CA ASN A 247 -23.52 23.68 0.14
C ASN A 247 -23.04 22.32 0.69
N PHE A 248 -22.28 21.56 -0.10
CA PHE A 248 -21.82 20.19 0.20
C PHE A 248 -20.39 20.18 0.74
N TYR A 249 -20.03 21.19 1.54
CA TYR A 249 -18.72 21.25 2.19
C TYR A 249 -18.79 20.78 3.65
N VAL A 250 -17.63 20.61 4.29
CA VAL A 250 -17.55 20.33 5.73
C VAL A 250 -17.95 21.58 6.53
N ARG A 251 -19.25 21.74 6.81
CA ARG A 251 -19.78 22.85 7.63
C ARG A 251 -19.27 22.82 9.06
N SER A 252 -19.14 24.00 9.66
CA SER A 252 -18.88 24.17 11.09
C SER A 252 -20.11 23.80 11.93
N PRO A 253 -19.94 23.46 13.23
CA PRO A 253 -21.07 23.26 14.13
C PRO A 253 -22.04 24.44 14.15
N ASN A 254 -21.53 25.68 14.20
CA ASN A 254 -22.36 26.89 14.22
C ASN A 254 -23.27 26.99 13.00
N GLU A 255 -22.75 26.74 11.79
CA GLU A 255 -23.57 26.76 10.57
C GLU A 255 -24.68 25.70 10.62
N MET A 256 -24.39 24.50 11.13
CA MET A 256 -25.40 23.45 11.28
C MET A 256 -26.46 23.81 12.33
N TRP A 257 -26.06 24.45 13.42
CA TRP A 257 -26.96 24.95 14.46
C TRP A 257 -27.82 26.14 13.99
N ASP A 258 -27.31 27.00 13.12
CA ASP A 258 -28.10 28.07 12.52
C ASP A 258 -29.20 27.53 11.60
N ILE A 259 -28.96 26.40 10.94
CA ILE A 259 -29.92 25.75 10.03
C ILE A 259 -30.99 24.96 10.79
N PHE A 260 -30.59 24.13 11.76
CA PHE A 260 -31.50 23.18 12.42
C PHE A 260 -31.78 23.48 13.89
N GLY A 261 -30.97 24.30 14.56
CA GLY A 261 -30.98 24.43 16.03
C GLY A 261 -32.24 25.05 16.62
N SER A 262 -32.94 25.91 15.88
CA SER A 262 -34.19 26.54 16.32
C SER A 262 -35.40 25.60 16.21
N GLU A 263 -35.45 24.77 15.17
CA GLU A 263 -36.61 23.92 14.86
C GLU A 263 -36.40 22.45 15.28
N LEU A 264 -35.19 21.92 15.11
CA LEU A 264 -34.85 20.50 15.26
C LEU A 264 -33.51 20.29 16.03
N PRO A 265 -33.30 20.91 17.21
CA PRO A 265 -32.04 20.74 17.96
C PRO A 265 -31.74 19.29 18.34
N GLY A 266 -32.79 18.47 18.50
CA GLY A 266 -32.65 17.03 18.76
C GLY A 266 -31.93 16.28 17.64
N ALA A 267 -32.10 16.68 16.38
CA ALA A 267 -31.43 16.04 15.24
C ALA A 267 -29.91 16.31 15.22
N LEU A 268 -29.49 17.49 15.69
CA LEU A 268 -28.07 17.84 15.84
C LEU A 268 -27.43 17.11 17.03
N ARG A 269 -28.09 17.13 18.19
CA ARG A 269 -27.62 16.40 19.39
C ARG A 269 -27.50 14.90 19.13
N ARG A 270 -28.41 14.34 18.31
CA ARG A 270 -28.34 12.94 17.90
C ARG A 270 -27.05 12.56 17.19
N THR A 271 -26.42 13.50 16.48
CA THR A 271 -25.12 13.24 15.83
C THR A 271 -24.03 12.90 16.85
N VAL A 272 -24.04 13.60 17.99
CA VAL A 272 -23.11 13.38 19.10
C VAL A 272 -23.44 12.06 19.80
N GLU A 273 -24.72 11.77 20.06
CA GLU A 273 -25.15 10.50 20.68
C GLU A 273 -24.72 9.28 19.84
N ILE A 274 -24.90 9.34 18.52
CA ILE A 274 -24.45 8.27 17.61
C ILE A 274 -22.92 8.17 17.63
N ALA A 275 -22.22 9.30 17.58
CA ALA A 275 -20.77 9.33 17.64
C ALA A 275 -20.22 8.74 18.95
N GLU A 276 -20.89 8.97 20.08
CA GLU A 276 -20.57 8.37 21.37
C GLU A 276 -20.82 6.86 21.37
N ALA A 277 -21.94 6.41 20.80
CA ALA A 277 -22.29 5.00 20.69
C ALA A 277 -21.34 4.18 19.80
N CYS A 278 -20.71 4.80 18.79
CA CYS A 278 -19.71 4.16 17.95
C CYS A 278 -18.36 4.02 18.67
N ASP A 279 -18.05 2.88 19.27
CA ASP A 279 -16.76 2.58 19.91
C ASP A 279 -16.00 1.46 19.17
N LEU A 280 -15.41 1.81 18.03
CA LEU A 280 -14.56 0.90 17.28
C LEU A 280 -13.11 0.95 17.78
N THR A 281 -12.61 -0.19 18.23
CA THR A 281 -11.18 -0.42 18.46
C THR A 281 -10.67 -1.52 17.53
N LEU A 282 -9.85 -1.15 16.55
CA LEU A 282 -9.16 -2.11 15.71
C LEU A 282 -8.08 -2.86 16.52
N PRO A 283 -7.97 -4.20 16.38
CA PRO A 283 -6.95 -4.98 17.04
C PRO A 283 -5.53 -4.49 16.68
N LYS A 284 -4.65 -4.42 17.68
CA LYS A 284 -3.23 -4.06 17.49
C LYS A 284 -2.35 -5.28 17.70
N GLY A 285 -1.33 -5.43 16.86
CA GLY A 285 -0.34 -6.51 17.00
C GLY A 285 -0.88 -7.91 16.68
N VAL A 286 -2.06 -8.00 16.07
CA VAL A 286 -2.56 -9.26 15.48
C VAL A 286 -1.80 -9.49 14.18
N ASN A 287 -1.35 -10.71 13.95
CA ASN A 287 -0.75 -11.13 12.68
C ASN A 287 -1.60 -12.27 12.12
N TYR A 288 -2.23 -12.06 10.98
CA TYR A 288 -3.03 -13.05 10.27
C TYR A 288 -2.12 -13.90 9.38
N LEU A 289 -1.28 -14.73 10.00
CA LEU A 289 -0.41 -15.65 9.27
C LEU A 289 -1.22 -16.88 8.82
N PRO A 290 -1.07 -17.34 7.56
CA PRO A 290 -1.72 -18.57 7.11
C PRO A 290 -1.14 -19.79 7.84
N ASN A 291 -1.98 -20.79 8.08
CA ASN A 291 -1.50 -22.09 8.53
C ASN A 291 -1.04 -22.90 7.32
N TYR A 292 0.22 -23.35 7.33
CA TYR A 292 0.72 -24.22 6.27
C TYR A 292 0.06 -25.62 6.38
N PRO A 293 -0.58 -26.14 5.32
CA PRO A 293 -1.17 -27.48 5.36
C PRO A 293 -0.07 -28.55 5.29
N ILE A 294 0.27 -29.11 6.45
CA ILE A 294 1.29 -30.18 6.56
C ILE A 294 0.78 -31.43 5.82
N PRO A 295 1.61 -32.05 4.94
CA PRO A 295 1.21 -33.25 4.22
C PRO A 295 0.80 -34.40 5.14
N GLU A 296 -0.13 -35.25 4.67
CA GLU A 296 -0.65 -36.38 5.45
C GLU A 296 0.45 -37.35 5.93
N SER A 297 1.52 -37.49 5.15
CA SER A 297 2.69 -38.34 5.48
C SER A 297 3.44 -37.88 6.73
N ASP A 298 3.26 -36.63 7.13
CA ASP A 298 3.89 -35.99 8.30
C ASP A 298 2.84 -35.57 9.35
N THR A 299 1.69 -36.24 9.34
CA THR A 299 0.60 -36.02 10.30
C THR A 299 1.10 -36.18 11.74
N GLY A 300 0.86 -35.14 12.55
CA GLY A 300 1.26 -35.09 13.96
C GLY A 300 2.44 -34.17 14.27
N LEU A 301 3.17 -33.69 13.26
CA LEU A 301 4.15 -32.63 13.47
C LEU A 301 3.48 -31.27 13.62
N SER A 302 4.00 -30.44 14.51
CA SER A 302 3.72 -29.01 14.53
C SER A 302 4.37 -28.30 13.33
N ALA A 303 3.90 -27.09 13.00
CA ALA A 303 4.50 -26.28 11.94
C ALA A 303 6.00 -26.04 12.18
N ASP A 304 6.40 -25.86 13.44
CA ASP A 304 7.78 -25.66 13.87
C ASP A 304 8.66 -26.91 13.65
N GLU A 305 8.14 -28.10 13.94
CA GLU A 305 8.85 -29.37 13.73
C GLU A 305 8.96 -29.70 12.24
N TYR A 306 7.88 -29.50 11.47
CA TYR A 306 7.88 -29.70 10.03
C TYR A 306 8.80 -28.71 9.30
N PHE A 307 8.82 -27.45 9.74
CA PHE A 307 9.77 -26.45 9.26
C PHE A 307 11.21 -26.88 9.51
N GLU A 308 11.57 -27.25 10.74
CA GLU A 308 12.93 -27.67 11.06
C GLU A 308 13.36 -28.91 10.27
N LYS A 309 12.47 -29.90 10.12
CA LYS A 309 12.71 -31.08 9.28
C LYS A 309 13.03 -30.66 7.84
N THR A 310 12.15 -29.87 7.22
CA THR A 310 12.26 -29.42 5.83
C THR A 310 13.56 -28.63 5.59
N VAL A 311 13.92 -27.73 6.52
CA VAL A 311 15.17 -26.97 6.47
C VAL A 311 16.39 -27.89 6.52
N ARG A 312 16.41 -28.85 7.45
CA ARG A 312 17.54 -29.79 7.61
C ARG A 312 17.68 -30.73 6.41
N ASP A 313 16.57 -31.13 5.79
CA ASP A 313 16.59 -31.90 4.54
C ASP A 313 17.15 -31.07 3.38
N GLY A 314 16.71 -29.81 3.25
CA GLY A 314 17.26 -28.87 2.28
C GLY A 314 18.76 -28.60 2.46
N TYR A 315 19.22 -28.47 3.70
CA TYR A 315 20.64 -28.32 4.04
C TYR A 315 21.47 -29.53 3.59
N ARG A 316 20.99 -30.75 3.83
CA ARG A 316 21.64 -31.99 3.35
C ARG A 316 21.73 -32.02 1.82
N THR A 317 20.67 -31.61 1.14
CA THR A 317 20.66 -31.49 -0.33
C THR A 317 21.71 -30.50 -0.82
N ARG A 318 21.78 -29.28 -0.23
CA ARG A 318 22.78 -28.27 -0.60
C ARG A 318 24.20 -28.74 -0.33
N LYS A 319 24.43 -29.46 0.78
CA LYS A 319 25.73 -30.04 1.10
C LYS A 319 26.23 -30.95 -0.01
N VAL A 320 25.42 -31.92 -0.44
CA VAL A 320 25.81 -32.88 -1.48
C VAL A 320 25.94 -32.20 -2.84
N GLN A 321 25.03 -31.29 -3.18
CA GLN A 321 24.96 -30.69 -4.52
C GLN A 321 25.96 -29.55 -4.75
N VAL A 322 26.40 -28.86 -3.70
CA VAL A 322 27.20 -27.64 -3.81
C VAL A 322 28.48 -27.76 -2.98
N TRP A 323 28.35 -27.87 -1.65
CA TRP A 323 29.51 -27.69 -0.77
C TRP A 323 30.50 -28.84 -0.81
N ASP A 324 30.06 -30.10 -0.98
CA ASP A 324 30.98 -31.23 -1.13
C ASP A 324 31.81 -31.09 -2.43
N LEU A 325 31.23 -30.50 -3.48
CA LEU A 325 31.94 -30.22 -4.74
C LEU A 325 32.90 -29.03 -4.60
N GLU A 326 32.49 -27.96 -3.92
CA GLU A 326 33.37 -26.80 -3.65
C GLU A 326 34.52 -27.19 -2.72
N LEU A 327 34.27 -28.03 -1.71
CA LEU A 327 35.29 -28.58 -0.82
C LEU A 327 36.30 -29.43 -1.60
N ALA A 328 35.83 -30.29 -2.52
CA ALA A 328 36.70 -31.08 -3.38
C ALA A 328 37.60 -30.22 -4.29
N LYS A 329 37.15 -29.00 -4.64
CA LYS A 329 37.94 -28.01 -5.39
C LYS A 329 38.79 -27.09 -4.51
N GLY A 330 38.63 -27.14 -3.18
CA GLY A 330 39.29 -26.22 -2.25
C GLY A 330 38.73 -24.79 -2.29
N GLU A 331 37.50 -24.61 -2.76
CA GLU A 331 36.84 -23.31 -2.95
C GLU A 331 35.88 -22.94 -1.81
N LEU A 332 35.62 -23.87 -0.88
CA LEU A 332 34.72 -23.65 0.26
C LEU A 332 35.40 -22.74 1.30
N LYS A 333 34.83 -21.55 1.52
CA LYS A 333 35.38 -20.51 2.40
C LYS A 333 35.22 -20.82 3.89
N HIS A 334 34.14 -21.51 4.27
CA HIS A 334 33.72 -21.73 5.64
C HIS A 334 33.61 -23.22 5.98
N THR A 335 33.82 -23.59 7.24
CA THR A 335 33.75 -25.01 7.66
C THR A 335 32.30 -25.46 7.84
N PHE A 336 32.06 -26.77 7.77
CA PHE A 336 30.70 -27.31 7.99
C PHE A 336 30.18 -27.04 9.40
N GLU A 337 31.06 -26.91 10.40
CA GLU A 337 30.69 -26.50 11.76
C GLU A 337 30.13 -25.07 11.79
N GLU A 338 30.72 -24.15 11.01
CA GLU A 338 30.22 -22.78 10.89
C GLU A 338 28.83 -22.73 10.23
N TYR A 339 28.63 -23.52 9.17
CA TYR A 339 27.34 -23.66 8.51
C TYR A 339 26.27 -24.25 9.45
N GLU A 340 26.56 -25.33 10.16
CA GLU A 340 25.60 -25.97 11.08
C GLU A 340 25.27 -25.05 12.27
N ALA A 341 26.26 -24.32 12.80
CA ALA A 341 26.06 -23.35 13.86
C ALA A 341 25.15 -22.19 13.40
N ARG A 342 25.39 -21.65 12.20
CA ARG A 342 24.54 -20.62 11.60
C ARG A 342 23.12 -21.13 11.37
N LEU A 343 22.96 -22.32 10.78
CA LEU A 343 21.65 -22.92 10.49
C LEU A 343 20.84 -23.11 11.78
N SER A 344 21.45 -23.68 12.82
CA SER A 344 20.80 -23.92 14.11
C SER A 344 20.40 -22.62 14.81
N HIS A 345 21.24 -21.57 14.71
CA HIS A 345 20.91 -20.24 15.21
C HIS A 345 19.69 -19.64 14.48
N GLU A 346 19.70 -19.65 13.15
CA GLU A 346 18.59 -19.11 12.34
C GLU A 346 17.27 -19.85 12.60
N ILE A 347 17.28 -21.19 12.64
CA ILE A 347 16.10 -22.02 12.95
C ILE A 347 15.54 -21.61 14.32
N ALA A 348 16.39 -21.49 15.33
CA ALA A 348 15.96 -21.12 16.69
C ALA A 348 15.32 -19.71 16.73
N VAL A 349 15.90 -18.75 16.01
CA VAL A 349 15.34 -17.38 15.92
C VAL A 349 13.99 -17.39 15.20
N ILE A 350 13.87 -18.08 14.07
CA ILE A 350 12.63 -18.14 13.27
C ILE A 350 11.49 -18.78 14.07
N LYS A 351 11.76 -19.88 14.77
CA LYS A 351 10.78 -20.55 15.65
C LYS A 351 10.35 -19.64 16.79
N ARG A 352 11.32 -19.02 17.49
CA ARG A 352 11.04 -18.10 18.61
C ARG A 352 10.20 -16.90 18.19
N MET A 353 10.36 -16.41 16.95
CA MET A 353 9.58 -15.28 16.43
C MET A 353 8.24 -15.70 15.80
N GLY A 354 7.96 -16.99 15.68
CA GLY A 354 6.69 -17.51 15.13
C GLY A 354 6.59 -17.44 13.61
N TYR A 355 7.70 -17.45 12.88
CA TYR A 355 7.72 -17.32 11.41
C TYR A 355 7.95 -18.64 10.66
N ALA A 356 7.94 -19.78 11.34
CA ALA A 356 8.11 -21.10 10.71
C ALA A 356 7.07 -21.36 9.60
N GLY A 357 5.79 -21.07 9.87
CA GLY A 357 4.72 -21.18 8.87
C GLY A 357 4.94 -20.30 7.65
N TYR A 358 5.42 -19.06 7.84
CA TYR A 358 5.74 -18.15 6.74
C TYR A 358 6.81 -18.73 5.80
N PHE A 359 7.90 -19.24 6.37
CA PHE A 359 8.97 -19.86 5.58
C PHE A 359 8.49 -21.11 4.83
N LEU A 360 7.60 -21.91 5.43
CA LEU A 360 7.01 -23.08 4.77
C LEU A 360 6.14 -22.67 3.56
N ILE A 361 5.34 -21.61 3.69
CA ILE A 361 4.53 -21.10 2.57
C ILE A 361 5.44 -20.67 1.42
N VAL A 362 6.49 -19.89 1.73
CA VAL A 362 7.45 -19.41 0.72
C VAL A 362 8.21 -20.56 0.07
N TRP A 363 8.68 -21.51 0.87
CA TRP A 363 9.32 -22.72 0.39
C TRP A 363 8.42 -23.50 -0.57
N ASP A 364 7.15 -23.70 -0.24
CA ASP A 364 6.24 -24.54 -1.03
C ASP A 364 6.00 -23.96 -2.42
N PHE A 365 5.67 -22.67 -2.53
CA PHE A 365 5.41 -22.10 -3.85
C PHE A 365 6.69 -21.95 -4.70
N VAL A 366 7.86 -21.76 -4.07
CA VAL A 366 9.15 -21.75 -4.79
C VAL A 366 9.49 -23.17 -5.28
N ARG A 367 9.29 -24.18 -4.44
CA ARG A 367 9.45 -25.59 -4.81
C ARG A 367 8.52 -25.93 -5.97
N TYR A 368 7.23 -25.60 -5.86
CA TYR A 368 6.23 -25.84 -6.91
C TYR A 368 6.67 -25.21 -8.23
N ALA A 369 7.08 -23.94 -8.22
CA ALA A 369 7.57 -23.24 -9.40
C ALA A 369 8.77 -23.97 -10.03
N LYS A 370 9.78 -24.33 -9.25
CA LYS A 370 10.97 -25.05 -9.74
C LYS A 370 10.61 -26.44 -10.31
N GLU A 371 9.73 -27.20 -9.66
CA GLU A 371 9.28 -28.52 -10.10
C GLU A 371 8.45 -28.47 -11.40
N HIS A 372 7.70 -27.39 -11.62
CA HIS A 372 6.89 -27.18 -12.84
C HIS A 372 7.64 -26.42 -13.93
N GLY A 373 8.96 -26.21 -13.77
CA GLY A 373 9.79 -25.54 -14.77
C GLY A 373 9.51 -24.04 -14.92
N ILE A 374 8.93 -23.40 -13.91
CA ILE A 374 8.73 -21.95 -13.83
C ILE A 374 10.03 -21.34 -13.27
N PRO A 375 10.73 -20.48 -14.04
CA PRO A 375 11.93 -19.83 -13.57
C PRO A 375 11.67 -18.91 -12.36
N VAL A 376 12.50 -19.06 -11.34
CA VAL A 376 12.51 -18.26 -10.12
C VAL A 376 13.84 -17.52 -10.04
N GLY A 377 13.82 -16.26 -9.61
CA GLY A 377 15.03 -15.47 -9.39
C GLY A 377 15.89 -16.02 -8.25
N PRO A 378 17.19 -15.63 -8.21
CA PRO A 378 18.15 -16.19 -7.26
C PRO A 378 17.96 -15.69 -5.81
N GLY A 379 17.04 -14.74 -5.58
CA GLY A 379 16.77 -14.11 -4.29
C GLY A 379 16.89 -12.58 -4.38
N ARG A 380 16.05 -11.88 -3.61
CA ARG A 380 15.98 -10.41 -3.59
C ARG A 380 15.99 -9.86 -2.16
N GLY A 381 16.48 -8.64 -2.02
CA GLY A 381 16.46 -7.93 -0.75
C GLY A 381 17.37 -8.57 0.30
N SER A 382 16.96 -8.51 1.56
CA SER A 382 17.74 -9.07 2.66
C SER A 382 17.59 -10.59 2.80
N SER A 383 16.59 -11.21 2.17
CA SER A 383 16.34 -12.67 2.26
C SER A 383 17.55 -13.54 1.87
N ALA A 384 18.41 -13.05 0.97
CA ALA A 384 19.66 -13.69 0.57
C ALA A 384 20.68 -13.84 1.72
N GLY A 385 20.50 -13.12 2.83
CA GLY A 385 21.33 -13.26 4.03
C GLY A 385 20.95 -14.44 4.94
N SER A 386 19.90 -15.19 4.64
CA SER A 386 19.46 -16.34 5.45
C SER A 386 19.97 -17.67 4.86
N LEU A 387 20.72 -18.42 5.67
CA LEU A 387 21.13 -19.79 5.34
C LEU A 387 19.92 -20.74 5.32
N VAL A 388 18.90 -20.47 6.14
CA VAL A 388 17.62 -21.18 6.08
C VAL A 388 16.94 -20.99 4.72
N ALA A 389 16.85 -19.75 4.24
CA ALA A 389 16.26 -19.47 2.92
C ALA A 389 17.03 -20.17 1.78
N TYR A 390 18.37 -20.17 1.86
CA TYR A 390 19.21 -20.89 0.89
C TYR A 390 19.03 -22.41 0.95
N SER A 391 18.92 -22.97 2.16
CA SER A 391 18.70 -24.41 2.40
C SER A 391 17.34 -24.88 1.87
N LEU A 392 16.31 -24.06 2.03
CA LEU A 392 14.97 -24.30 1.46
C LEU A 392 14.91 -24.08 -0.06
N GLY A 393 15.97 -23.55 -0.67
CA GLY A 393 15.97 -23.22 -2.10
C GLY A 393 15.12 -21.99 -2.46
N ILE A 394 14.72 -21.21 -1.45
CA ILE A 394 14.06 -19.90 -1.60
C ILE A 394 15.04 -18.91 -2.26
N THR A 395 16.31 -18.97 -1.85
CA THR A 395 17.41 -18.25 -2.48
C THR A 395 18.43 -19.23 -3.04
N ASP A 396 19.19 -18.79 -4.04
CA ASP A 396 20.25 -19.54 -4.70
C ASP A 396 21.64 -18.90 -4.50
N ILE A 397 21.75 -17.97 -3.54
CA ILE A 397 22.99 -17.31 -3.13
C ILE A 397 23.42 -17.84 -1.76
N ASP A 398 24.63 -18.39 -1.67
CA ASP A 398 25.21 -18.81 -0.39
C ASP A 398 25.59 -17.60 0.47
N PRO A 399 24.92 -17.37 1.62
CA PRO A 399 25.17 -16.19 2.43
C PRO A 399 26.56 -16.17 3.07
N LEU A 400 27.13 -17.32 3.45
CA LEU A 400 28.45 -17.36 4.09
C LEU A 400 29.55 -17.06 3.07
N LYS A 401 29.39 -17.53 1.83
CA LYS A 401 30.35 -17.25 0.75
C LYS A 401 30.53 -15.75 0.51
N TYR A 402 29.43 -14.98 0.56
CA TYR A 402 29.40 -13.54 0.26
C TYR A 402 29.27 -12.63 1.51
N ASP A 403 29.53 -13.17 2.71
CA ASP A 403 29.46 -12.41 3.98
C ASP A 403 28.12 -11.69 4.20
N LEU A 404 27.02 -12.36 3.87
CA LEU A 404 25.65 -11.85 4.05
C LEU A 404 25.09 -12.24 5.43
N PHE A 405 24.43 -11.27 6.07
CA PHE A 405 24.02 -11.38 7.48
C PHE A 405 22.53 -11.66 7.65
N PHE A 406 22.22 -12.62 8.51
CA PHE A 406 20.86 -13.00 8.84
C PHE A 406 20.15 -11.90 9.61
N GLU A 407 20.83 -11.20 10.51
CA GLU A 407 20.25 -10.15 11.34
C GLU A 407 19.81 -8.93 10.53
N ARG A 408 20.36 -8.76 9.32
CA ARG A 408 19.88 -7.76 8.35
C ARG A 408 18.52 -8.16 7.75
N PHE A 409 18.27 -9.46 7.63
CA PHE A 409 16.99 -10.01 7.20
C PHE A 409 16.00 -10.05 8.36
N LEU A 410 16.34 -10.76 9.43
CA LEU A 410 15.50 -10.97 10.59
C LEU A 410 16.27 -10.63 11.87
N ASN A 411 15.93 -9.49 12.47
CA ASN A 411 16.59 -9.00 13.66
C ASN A 411 15.90 -9.54 14.93
N PRO A 412 16.57 -10.33 15.78
CA PRO A 412 15.96 -10.93 16.97
C PRO A 412 15.58 -9.92 18.06
N GLU A 413 16.20 -8.74 18.09
CA GLU A 413 15.91 -7.68 19.08
C GLU A 413 14.67 -6.85 18.68
N ARG A 414 14.14 -7.06 17.48
CA ARG A 414 12.97 -6.35 16.97
C ARG A 414 11.99 -7.29 16.32
N VAL A 415 10.79 -7.38 16.88
CA VAL A 415 9.68 -8.07 16.23
C VAL A 415 9.21 -7.22 15.05
N SER A 416 9.72 -7.53 13.86
CA SER A 416 9.23 -7.03 12.58
C SER A 416 9.06 -8.22 11.65
N MET A 417 7.96 -8.24 10.90
CA MET A 417 7.69 -9.34 9.97
C MET A 417 8.76 -9.40 8.88
N PRO A 418 9.23 -10.61 8.52
CA PRO A 418 10.11 -10.79 7.37
C PRO A 418 9.37 -10.49 6.07
N ASP A 419 10.07 -9.87 5.11
CA ASP A 419 9.58 -9.59 3.76
C ASP A 419 10.47 -10.32 2.76
N ILE A 420 9.97 -11.43 2.21
CA ILE A 420 10.65 -12.22 1.17
C ILE A 420 9.98 -11.94 -0.17
N ASP A 421 10.65 -11.12 -0.97
CA ASP A 421 10.28 -10.86 -2.36
C ASP A 421 10.79 -11.98 -3.27
N ILE A 422 9.91 -12.55 -4.09
CA ILE A 422 10.27 -13.61 -5.04
C ILE A 422 9.98 -13.16 -6.47
N ASP A 423 11.01 -13.21 -7.31
CA ASP A 423 10.91 -12.94 -8.74
C ASP A 423 10.51 -14.21 -9.49
N PHE A 424 9.43 -14.15 -10.25
CA PHE A 424 9.01 -15.19 -11.19
C PHE A 424 9.13 -14.70 -12.61
N CYS A 425 9.27 -15.64 -13.55
CA CYS A 425 9.06 -15.32 -14.95
C CYS A 425 7.61 -14.85 -15.16
N VAL A 426 7.41 -13.89 -16.07
CA VAL A 426 6.10 -13.24 -16.28
C VAL A 426 5.01 -14.25 -16.66
N ARG A 427 5.37 -15.27 -17.44
CA ARG A 427 4.42 -16.29 -17.94
C ARG A 427 3.99 -17.31 -16.87
N GLY A 428 4.83 -17.57 -15.86
CA GLY A 428 4.56 -18.56 -14.82
C GLY A 428 3.92 -17.99 -13.55
N ARG A 429 3.98 -16.66 -13.34
CA ARG A 429 3.46 -16.00 -12.12
C ARG A 429 2.01 -16.40 -11.80
N ALA A 430 1.11 -16.38 -12.78
CA ALA A 430 -0.30 -16.69 -12.57
C ALA A 430 -0.52 -18.14 -12.11
N GLU A 431 0.30 -19.07 -12.60
CA GLU A 431 0.23 -20.49 -12.22
C GLU A 431 0.62 -20.70 -10.76
N VAL A 432 1.68 -20.01 -10.30
CA VAL A 432 2.09 -20.04 -8.88
C VAL A 432 1.01 -19.44 -7.98
N ILE A 433 0.39 -18.33 -8.37
CA ILE A 433 -0.72 -17.74 -7.61
C ILE A 433 -1.91 -18.72 -7.53
N ASN A 434 -2.23 -19.40 -8.64
CA ASN A 434 -3.29 -20.41 -8.65
C ASN A 434 -2.97 -21.62 -7.76
N HIS A 435 -1.71 -22.07 -7.72
CA HIS A 435 -1.28 -23.12 -6.78
C HIS A 435 -1.51 -22.71 -5.33
N VAL A 436 -1.07 -21.50 -4.96
CA VAL A 436 -1.29 -20.94 -3.63
C VAL A 436 -2.80 -20.83 -3.33
N ALA A 437 -3.60 -20.33 -4.26
CA ALA A 437 -5.05 -20.24 -4.08
C ALA A 437 -5.74 -21.61 -3.94
N ASN A 438 -5.24 -22.65 -4.62
CA ASN A 438 -5.76 -24.01 -4.45
C ASN A 438 -5.36 -24.62 -3.09
N LEU A 439 -4.19 -24.24 -2.56
CA LEU A 439 -3.67 -24.75 -1.30
C LEU A 439 -4.33 -24.12 -0.07
N TYR A 440 -4.57 -22.80 -0.09
CA TYR A 440 -5.12 -22.04 1.05
C TYR A 440 -6.62 -21.71 0.93
N GLY A 441 -7.23 -22.02 -0.21
CA GLY A 441 -8.59 -21.62 -0.55
C GLY A 441 -8.60 -20.31 -1.35
N ARG A 442 -9.45 -20.25 -2.40
CA ARG A 442 -9.51 -19.10 -3.31
C ARG A 442 -10.01 -17.83 -2.60
N GLU A 443 -10.87 -18.00 -1.61
CA GLU A 443 -11.41 -16.95 -0.77
C GLU A 443 -10.39 -16.37 0.23
N SER A 444 -9.27 -17.07 0.45
CA SER A 444 -8.19 -16.65 1.35
C SER A 444 -7.00 -16.02 0.63
N VAL A 445 -7.05 -15.93 -0.71
CA VAL A 445 -5.96 -15.42 -1.54
C VAL A 445 -6.47 -14.37 -2.52
N CYS A 446 -5.89 -13.17 -2.48
CA CYS A 446 -6.22 -12.11 -3.45
C CYS A 446 -5.03 -11.19 -3.73
N GLN A 447 -5.15 -10.34 -4.73
CA GLN A 447 -4.15 -9.32 -5.02
C GLN A 447 -4.36 -8.05 -4.17
N ILE A 448 -3.34 -7.24 -4.01
CA ILE A 448 -3.45 -5.97 -3.29
C ILE A 448 -3.97 -4.89 -4.24
N ILE A 449 -4.89 -4.03 -3.78
CA ILE A 449 -5.31 -2.84 -4.55
C ILE A 449 -4.27 -1.73 -4.51
N THR A 450 -4.27 -0.92 -5.56
CA THR A 450 -3.49 0.32 -5.66
C THR A 450 -4.40 1.43 -6.14
N PHE A 451 -4.10 2.66 -5.72
CA PHE A 451 -4.84 3.85 -6.12
C PHE A 451 -3.97 4.72 -7.02
N GLY A 452 -4.45 4.97 -8.24
CA GLY A 452 -3.87 6.00 -9.09
C GLY A 452 -4.38 7.36 -8.62
N THR A 453 -3.48 8.27 -8.23
CA THR A 453 -3.83 9.63 -7.79
C THR A 453 -3.69 10.65 -8.92
N LEU A 454 -4.36 11.80 -8.76
CA LEU A 454 -4.20 12.96 -9.63
C LEU A 454 -2.86 13.66 -9.35
N ALA A 455 -1.77 13.09 -9.88
CA ALA A 455 -0.46 13.74 -9.88
C ALA A 455 -0.51 15.09 -10.64
N SER A 456 0.38 16.02 -10.31
CA SER A 456 0.36 17.43 -10.78
C SER A 456 0.10 17.59 -12.28
N ARG A 457 0.83 16.85 -13.13
CA ARG A 457 0.62 16.88 -14.59
C ARG A 457 -0.72 16.30 -15.01
N ALA A 458 -1.15 15.20 -14.38
CA ALA A 458 -2.42 14.56 -14.68
C ALA A 458 -3.61 15.43 -14.24
N ALA A 459 -3.51 16.07 -13.06
CA ALA A 459 -4.51 17.02 -12.58
C ALA A 459 -4.71 18.17 -13.56
N ILE A 460 -3.63 18.81 -14.03
CA ILE A 460 -3.69 19.89 -15.03
C ILE A 460 -4.34 19.40 -16.34
N LYS A 461 -3.98 18.19 -16.80
CA LYS A 461 -4.53 17.62 -18.03
C LYS A 461 -6.02 17.32 -17.92
N ASP A 462 -6.43 16.68 -16.84
CA ASP A 462 -7.83 16.30 -16.63
C ASP A 462 -8.72 17.53 -16.40
N VAL A 463 -8.25 18.53 -15.64
CA VAL A 463 -8.95 19.82 -15.44
C VAL A 463 -9.05 20.60 -16.75
N GLY A 464 -7.95 20.75 -17.49
CA GLY A 464 -7.96 21.46 -18.77
C GLY A 464 -8.94 20.86 -19.77
N ARG A 465 -9.00 19.52 -19.84
CA ARG A 465 -9.98 18.80 -20.67
C ARG A 465 -11.41 19.05 -20.20
N ALA A 466 -11.68 18.98 -18.90
CA ALA A 466 -13.02 19.20 -18.36
C ALA A 466 -13.51 20.65 -18.56
N LEU A 467 -12.59 21.63 -18.62
CA LEU A 467 -12.87 23.03 -18.91
C LEU A 467 -12.92 23.38 -20.41
N ASP A 468 -12.88 22.38 -21.31
CA ASP A 468 -12.84 22.59 -22.77
C ASP A 468 -11.64 23.43 -23.27
N MET A 469 -10.52 23.44 -22.52
CA MET A 469 -9.29 24.09 -22.98
C MET A 469 -8.65 23.27 -24.12
N PRO A 470 -8.14 23.92 -25.19
CA PRO A 470 -7.49 23.22 -26.30
C PRO A 470 -6.34 22.33 -25.83
N TYR A 471 -6.30 21.09 -26.30
CA TYR A 471 -5.29 20.08 -25.92
C TYR A 471 -3.85 20.59 -26.01
N ALA A 472 -3.52 21.34 -27.08
CA ALA A 472 -2.18 21.89 -27.28
C ALA A 472 -1.77 22.87 -26.17
N GLU A 473 -2.72 23.65 -25.66
CA GLU A 473 -2.46 24.60 -24.58
C GLU A 473 -2.31 23.87 -23.24
N VAL A 474 -3.18 22.90 -22.95
CA VAL A 474 -3.09 22.04 -21.76
C VAL A 474 -1.76 21.28 -21.73
N GLU A 475 -1.34 20.70 -22.86
CA GLU A 475 -0.07 19.98 -22.97
C GLU A 475 1.12 20.91 -22.71
N ARG A 476 1.09 22.14 -23.26
CA ARG A 476 2.11 23.17 -23.03
C ARG A 476 2.25 23.50 -21.54
N ILE A 477 1.14 23.74 -20.84
CA ILE A 477 1.14 24.06 -19.40
C ILE A 477 1.63 22.86 -18.58
N SER A 478 1.13 21.65 -18.88
CA SER A 478 1.52 20.44 -18.14
C SER A 478 3.02 20.11 -18.26
N LYS A 479 3.66 20.44 -19.38
CA LYS A 479 5.10 20.27 -19.59
C LYS A 479 5.96 21.26 -18.81
N MET A 480 5.39 22.38 -18.35
CA MET A 480 6.09 23.32 -17.47
C MET A 480 6.32 22.77 -16.07
N ILE A 481 5.54 21.76 -15.64
CA ILE A 481 5.79 21.06 -14.38
C ILE A 481 7.11 20.28 -14.51
N PRO A 482 8.10 20.50 -13.62
CA PRO A 482 9.38 19.79 -13.68
C PRO A 482 9.22 18.26 -13.64
N PRO A 483 10.17 17.50 -14.20
CA PRO A 483 10.15 16.04 -14.07
C PRO A 483 10.31 15.62 -12.60
N PRO A 484 9.84 14.41 -12.23
CA PRO A 484 9.98 13.91 -10.87
C PRO A 484 11.44 13.89 -10.41
N VAL A 485 11.69 14.39 -9.20
CA VAL A 485 13.03 14.40 -8.60
C VAL A 485 13.12 13.19 -7.67
N ARG A 486 14.05 12.25 -7.97
CA ARG A 486 14.24 11.01 -7.20
C ARG A 486 12.94 10.20 -7.03
N GLY A 487 12.15 10.12 -8.10
CA GLY A 487 10.88 9.39 -8.14
C GLY A 487 9.71 10.08 -7.44
N ARG A 488 9.88 11.31 -6.93
CA ARG A 488 8.81 12.11 -6.33
C ARG A 488 8.33 13.17 -7.30
N ASN A 489 7.03 13.24 -7.51
CA ASN A 489 6.42 14.31 -8.30
C ASN A 489 6.63 15.66 -7.58
N VAL A 490 6.91 16.69 -8.37
CA VAL A 490 6.96 18.09 -7.89
C VAL A 490 5.53 18.60 -7.85
N SER A 491 5.08 19.09 -6.69
CA SER A 491 3.70 19.61 -6.56
C SER A 491 3.48 20.83 -7.43
N ILE A 492 2.21 21.14 -7.73
CA ILE A 492 1.89 22.35 -8.52
C ILE A 492 2.41 23.60 -7.80
N GLU A 493 2.30 23.67 -6.47
CA GLU A 493 2.82 24.78 -5.67
C GLU A 493 4.33 24.95 -5.86
N GLN A 494 5.09 23.86 -5.72
CA GLN A 494 6.54 23.88 -5.89
C GLN A 494 6.93 24.25 -7.33
N ALA A 495 6.17 23.81 -8.33
CA ALA A 495 6.41 24.14 -9.72
C ALA A 495 6.22 25.64 -9.99
N ILE A 496 5.22 26.28 -9.37
CA ILE A 496 4.99 27.74 -9.48
C ILE A 496 6.17 28.53 -8.91
N GLU A 497 6.76 28.07 -7.80
CA GLU A 497 7.94 28.69 -7.20
C GLU A 497 9.21 28.51 -8.05
N GLN A 498 9.38 27.33 -8.66
CA GLN A 498 10.59 26.95 -9.38
C GLN A 498 10.62 27.42 -10.84
N VAL A 499 9.46 27.63 -11.47
CA VAL A 499 9.34 27.86 -12.92
C VAL A 499 8.72 29.24 -13.19
N PRO A 500 9.53 30.30 -13.42
CA PRO A 500 9.03 31.65 -13.69
C PRO A 500 8.06 31.75 -14.87
N GLU A 501 8.24 30.89 -15.88
CA GLU A 501 7.34 30.84 -17.05
C GLU A 501 5.92 30.38 -16.70
N LEU A 502 5.80 29.42 -15.77
CA LEU A 502 4.50 28.95 -15.29
C LEU A 502 3.79 30.07 -14.53
N ARG A 503 4.51 30.77 -13.66
CA ARG A 503 3.99 31.95 -12.95
C ARG A 503 3.50 33.02 -13.91
N LYS A 504 4.33 33.37 -14.90
CA LYS A 504 3.96 34.33 -15.95
C LYS A 504 2.71 33.89 -16.72
N ALA A 505 2.57 32.59 -17.02
CA ALA A 505 1.38 32.07 -17.72
C ALA A 505 0.11 32.20 -16.87
N ILE A 506 0.19 31.96 -15.55
CA ILE A 506 -0.90 32.16 -14.60
C ILE A 506 -1.28 33.64 -14.51
N ASP A 507 -0.29 34.54 -14.46
CA ASP A 507 -0.52 35.98 -14.31
C ASP A 507 -1.10 36.64 -15.58
N THR A 508 -0.87 36.04 -16.76
CA THR A 508 -1.22 36.64 -18.06
C THR A 508 -2.45 36.02 -18.74
N ASN A 509 -2.85 34.80 -18.37
CA ASN A 509 -3.98 34.11 -18.97
C ASN A 509 -4.94 33.59 -17.88
N GLU A 510 -6.15 34.17 -17.86
CA GLU A 510 -7.18 33.81 -16.88
C GLU A 510 -7.64 32.35 -16.96
N GLN A 511 -7.68 31.76 -18.16
CA GLN A 511 -8.02 30.34 -18.31
C GLN A 511 -6.93 29.43 -17.73
N VAL A 512 -5.65 29.80 -17.90
CA VAL A 512 -4.53 29.08 -17.27
C VAL A 512 -4.62 29.18 -15.76
N LYS A 513 -4.95 30.36 -15.24
CA LYS A 513 -5.16 30.58 -13.81
C LYS A 513 -6.28 29.70 -13.27
N GLU A 514 -7.45 29.65 -13.92
CA GLU A 514 -8.56 28.78 -13.51
C GLU A 514 -8.15 27.31 -13.49
N VAL A 515 -7.48 26.82 -14.55
CA VAL A 515 -6.99 25.43 -14.62
C VAL A 515 -6.05 25.11 -13.45
N ILE A 516 -5.08 25.99 -13.18
CA ILE A 516 -4.10 25.77 -12.11
C ILE A 516 -4.74 25.84 -10.73
N ASP A 517 -5.62 26.81 -10.48
CA ASP A 517 -6.30 26.98 -9.19
C ASP A 517 -7.22 25.79 -8.87
N ILE A 518 -7.88 25.21 -9.86
CA ILE A 518 -8.69 23.99 -9.68
C ILE A 518 -7.77 22.76 -9.53
N ALA A 519 -6.75 22.63 -10.38
CA ALA A 519 -5.83 21.49 -10.33
C ALA A 519 -5.11 21.40 -8.97
N ARG A 520 -4.76 22.53 -8.33
CA ARG A 520 -4.18 22.58 -6.98
C ARG A 520 -5.09 21.98 -5.91
N ARG A 521 -6.40 22.17 -6.04
CA ARG A 521 -7.40 21.69 -5.05
C ARG A 521 -7.65 20.19 -5.12
N ILE A 522 -7.53 19.60 -6.31
CA ILE A 522 -7.75 18.15 -6.52
C ILE A 522 -6.43 17.37 -6.67
N GLU A 523 -5.28 18.05 -6.55
CA GLU A 523 -3.97 17.42 -6.61
C GLU A 523 -3.83 16.36 -5.52
N GLY A 524 -3.47 15.15 -5.91
CA GLY A 524 -3.29 14.02 -5.02
C GLY A 524 -4.56 13.25 -4.66
N CYS A 525 -5.76 13.72 -5.06
CA CYS A 525 -7.00 12.94 -4.88
C CYS A 525 -6.92 11.59 -5.60
N ALA A 526 -7.51 10.56 -5.00
CA ALA A 526 -7.65 9.26 -5.64
C ALA A 526 -8.54 9.35 -6.89
N ARG A 527 -8.06 8.77 -8.00
CA ARG A 527 -8.70 8.86 -9.33
C ARG A 527 -9.33 7.56 -9.77
N HIS A 528 -8.63 6.44 -9.58
CA HIS A 528 -9.07 5.12 -10.00
C HIS A 528 -8.34 4.04 -9.22
N VAL A 529 -8.93 2.84 -9.22
CA VAL A 529 -8.32 1.63 -8.67
C VAL A 529 -7.49 0.91 -9.73
N SER A 530 -6.46 0.20 -9.29
CA SER A 530 -5.63 -0.69 -10.08
C SER A 530 -5.15 -1.84 -9.20
N VAL A 531 -4.59 -2.88 -9.81
CA VAL A 531 -4.06 -4.05 -9.07
C VAL A 531 -2.57 -3.88 -8.86
N HIS A 532 -2.07 -4.16 -7.65
CA HIS A 532 -0.65 -4.14 -7.36
C HIS A 532 0.06 -5.16 -8.25
N ALA A 533 1.14 -4.74 -8.90
CA ALA A 533 1.82 -5.56 -9.91
C ALA A 533 2.42 -6.86 -9.32
N ALA A 534 2.75 -6.87 -8.02
CA ALA A 534 3.40 -7.99 -7.36
C ALA A 534 2.63 -8.55 -6.15
N GLY A 535 1.78 -7.74 -5.53
CA GLY A 535 1.37 -7.94 -4.14
C GLY A 535 0.21 -8.92 -4.06
N VAL A 536 0.43 -10.02 -3.36
CA VAL A 536 -0.56 -11.04 -3.07
C VAL A 536 -0.72 -11.15 -1.56
N VAL A 537 -1.95 -11.33 -1.11
CA VAL A 537 -2.29 -11.56 0.29
C VAL A 537 -2.74 -13.00 0.43
N ILE A 538 -2.34 -13.62 1.54
CA ILE A 538 -2.80 -14.94 1.96
C ILE A 538 -3.24 -14.81 3.42
N THR A 539 -4.45 -15.24 3.75
CA THR A 539 -5.00 -15.22 5.10
C THR A 539 -5.34 -16.63 5.61
N PRO A 540 -5.42 -16.84 6.94
CA PRO A 540 -5.80 -18.14 7.53
C PRO A 540 -7.30 -18.46 7.42
N GLU A 541 -8.13 -17.46 7.17
CA GLU A 541 -9.59 -17.56 6.96
C GLU A 541 -9.98 -16.69 5.75
N PRO A 542 -11.21 -16.81 5.22
CA PRO A 542 -11.64 -16.04 4.05
C PRO A 542 -11.41 -14.54 4.22
N LEU A 543 -10.91 -13.87 3.19
CA LEU A 543 -10.49 -12.46 3.25
C LEU A 543 -11.58 -11.52 3.75
N GLU A 544 -12.83 -11.72 3.31
CA GLU A 544 -13.98 -10.86 3.67
C GLU A 544 -14.25 -10.80 5.18
N GLU A 545 -13.73 -11.77 5.94
CA GLU A 545 -13.83 -11.85 7.41
C GLU A 545 -12.85 -10.93 8.14
N ILE A 546 -11.76 -10.56 7.50
CA ILE A 546 -10.65 -9.78 8.06
C ILE A 546 -10.59 -8.39 7.41
N VAL A 547 -10.64 -8.32 6.08
CA VAL A 547 -10.53 -7.09 5.29
C VAL A 547 -11.56 -7.06 4.17
N PRO A 548 -12.09 -5.87 3.82
CA PRO A 548 -12.99 -5.74 2.69
C PRO A 548 -12.26 -6.05 1.39
N ILE A 549 -12.95 -6.72 0.45
CA ILE A 549 -12.44 -7.05 -0.88
C ILE A 549 -13.26 -6.36 -1.98
N ALA A 550 -12.65 -6.16 -3.14
CA ALA A 550 -13.28 -5.60 -4.34
C ALA A 550 -12.89 -6.43 -5.57
N VAL A 551 -13.65 -6.26 -6.64
CA VAL A 551 -13.36 -6.88 -7.94
C VAL A 551 -12.91 -5.80 -8.91
N SER A 552 -11.75 -6.01 -9.53
CA SER A 552 -11.19 -5.09 -10.53
C SER A 552 -11.98 -5.14 -11.84
N ALA A 553 -11.77 -4.17 -12.74
CA ALA A 553 -12.38 -4.18 -14.07
C ALA A 553 -11.95 -5.38 -14.97
N LYS A 554 -10.95 -6.16 -14.52
CA LYS A 554 -10.47 -7.38 -15.19
C LYS A 554 -10.93 -8.66 -14.46
N ASP A 555 -11.95 -8.55 -13.60
CA ASP A 555 -12.49 -9.65 -12.80
C ASP A 555 -11.47 -10.26 -11.81
N GLU A 556 -10.45 -9.49 -11.41
CA GLU A 556 -9.48 -9.91 -10.39
C GLU A 556 -9.96 -9.51 -9.00
N VAL A 557 -9.94 -10.43 -8.05
CA VAL A 557 -10.24 -10.13 -6.65
C VAL A 557 -9.05 -9.39 -6.03
N THR A 558 -9.36 -8.27 -5.38
CA THR A 558 -8.39 -7.41 -4.70
C THR A 558 -8.84 -7.09 -3.29
N THR A 559 -7.91 -6.78 -2.39
CA THR A 559 -8.24 -6.08 -1.15
C THR A 559 -8.85 -4.71 -1.45
N GLN A 560 -9.59 -4.11 -0.51
CA GLN A 560 -9.96 -2.69 -0.61
C GLN A 560 -8.90 -1.79 0.05
N TYR A 561 -8.03 -2.35 0.89
CA TYR A 561 -6.93 -1.61 1.51
C TYR A 561 -5.66 -1.74 0.70
N GLU A 562 -4.97 -0.62 0.51
CA GLU A 562 -3.63 -0.62 -0.07
C GLU A 562 -2.60 -1.24 0.88
N MET A 563 -1.41 -1.51 0.34
CA MET A 563 -0.31 -2.22 1.02
C MET A 563 -0.03 -1.69 2.44
N THR A 564 0.12 -0.38 2.62
CA THR A 564 0.46 0.19 3.95
C THR A 564 -0.66 0.07 4.96
N ASP A 565 -1.91 -0.05 4.51
CA ASP A 565 -3.06 -0.21 5.40
C ASP A 565 -3.30 -1.68 5.75
N LEU A 566 -3.00 -2.62 4.83
CA LEU A 566 -2.98 -4.06 5.12
C LEU A 566 -1.98 -4.43 6.22
N GLU A 567 -0.77 -3.87 6.16
CA GLU A 567 0.26 -4.10 7.18
C GLU A 567 -0.21 -3.62 8.57
N LYS A 568 -0.95 -2.51 8.65
CA LYS A 568 -1.47 -1.97 9.91
C LYS A 568 -2.59 -2.81 10.52
N VAL A 569 -3.35 -3.54 9.69
CA VAL A 569 -4.37 -4.49 10.17
C VAL A 569 -3.81 -5.89 10.41
N GLY A 570 -2.51 -6.10 10.19
CA GLY A 570 -1.84 -7.37 10.49
C GLY A 570 -1.95 -8.42 9.39
N VAL A 571 -2.38 -8.03 8.19
CA VAL A 571 -2.50 -8.93 7.05
C VAL A 571 -1.16 -9.00 6.33
N LEU A 572 -0.69 -10.23 6.10
CA LEU A 572 0.60 -10.48 5.48
C LEU A 572 0.54 -10.32 3.96
N LYS A 573 1.46 -9.53 3.43
CA LYS A 573 1.74 -9.46 1.98
C LYS A 573 2.84 -10.45 1.60
N MET A 574 2.78 -10.91 0.37
CA MET A 574 3.85 -11.60 -0.32
C MET A 574 3.98 -10.97 -1.70
N ASP A 575 5.19 -10.58 -2.08
CA ASP A 575 5.44 -9.98 -3.39
C ASP A 575 5.89 -11.06 -4.39
N PHE A 576 4.98 -11.36 -5.32
CA PHE A 576 5.19 -12.22 -6.49
C PHE A 576 5.56 -11.31 -7.66
N LEU A 577 6.84 -10.96 -7.79
CA LEU A 577 7.29 -10.06 -8.85
C LEU A 577 7.34 -10.78 -10.20
N ALA A 578 6.96 -10.06 -11.25
CA ALA A 578 7.11 -10.52 -12.63
C ALA A 578 8.37 -9.89 -13.23
N LEU A 579 9.40 -10.70 -13.50
CA LEU A 579 10.66 -10.23 -14.07
C LEU A 579 10.86 -10.72 -15.50
N ASN A 580 10.82 -9.79 -16.46
CA ASN A 580 11.03 -10.08 -17.89
C ASN A 580 12.38 -10.76 -18.16
N THR A 581 13.42 -10.42 -17.42
CA THR A 581 14.76 -11.03 -17.55
C THR A 581 14.72 -12.54 -17.39
N LEU A 582 13.95 -13.06 -16.42
CA LEU A 582 13.81 -14.51 -16.21
C LEU A 582 13.10 -15.18 -17.40
N THR A 583 12.12 -14.50 -17.99
CA THR A 583 11.43 -14.96 -19.18
C THR A 583 12.37 -15.05 -20.39
N ILE A 584 13.20 -14.02 -20.60
CA ILE A 584 14.20 -13.99 -21.69
C ILE A 584 15.25 -15.08 -21.52
N ILE A 585 15.79 -15.25 -20.31
CA ILE A 585 16.77 -16.30 -20.01
C ILE A 585 16.16 -17.69 -20.29
N ASN A 586 14.93 -17.94 -19.87
CA ASN A 586 14.25 -19.20 -20.11
C ASN A 586 14.06 -19.49 -21.60
N ASP A 587 13.67 -18.49 -22.40
CA ASP A 587 13.53 -18.64 -23.86
C ASP A 587 14.87 -18.92 -24.54
N CYS A 588 15.95 -18.28 -24.06
CA CYS A 588 17.31 -18.56 -24.51
C CYS A 588 17.71 -20.01 -24.21
N LEU A 589 17.53 -20.48 -22.97
CA LEU A 589 17.88 -21.84 -22.56
C LEU A 589 17.06 -22.90 -23.32
N ASN A 590 15.77 -22.66 -23.54
CA ASN A 590 14.93 -23.56 -24.34
C ASN A 590 15.40 -23.62 -25.79
N SER A 591 15.73 -22.47 -26.39
CA SER A 591 16.26 -22.41 -27.76
C SER A 591 17.59 -23.17 -27.88
N LEU A 592 18.49 -23.00 -26.91
CA LEU A 592 19.76 -23.74 -26.86
C LEU A 592 19.53 -25.24 -26.71
N LYS A 593 18.58 -25.66 -25.88
CA LYS A 593 18.19 -27.08 -25.74
C LYS A 593 17.71 -27.66 -27.07
N HIS A 594 16.92 -26.92 -27.84
CA HIS A 594 16.46 -27.36 -29.16
C HIS A 594 17.60 -27.43 -30.20
N LEU A 595 18.53 -26.47 -30.17
CA LEU A 595 19.64 -26.40 -31.12
C LEU A 595 20.74 -27.43 -30.84
N LEU A 596 21.07 -27.64 -29.57
CA LEU A 596 22.21 -28.46 -29.13
C LEU A 596 21.79 -29.85 -28.64
N SER A 597 20.49 -30.11 -28.50
CA SER A 597 19.94 -31.34 -27.88
C SER A 597 20.48 -31.62 -26.46
N GLU A 598 21.00 -30.60 -25.79
CA GLU A 598 21.56 -30.67 -24.43
C GLU A 598 20.85 -29.66 -23.52
N ALA A 599 20.52 -30.07 -22.29
CA ALA A 599 19.90 -29.20 -21.32
C ALA A 599 20.97 -28.36 -20.60
N PHE A 600 20.95 -27.05 -20.79
CA PHE A 600 21.82 -26.11 -20.09
C PHE A 600 21.20 -25.67 -18.77
N SER A 601 22.02 -25.63 -17.72
CA SER A 601 21.65 -25.09 -16.42
C SER A 601 22.48 -23.84 -16.12
N TRP A 602 21.81 -22.71 -15.94
CA TRP A 602 22.45 -21.43 -15.64
C TRP A 602 23.24 -21.43 -14.32
N SER A 603 22.89 -22.29 -13.35
CA SER A 603 23.63 -22.41 -12.08
C SER A 603 25.04 -22.98 -12.26
N LYS A 604 25.37 -23.53 -13.43
CA LYS A 604 26.70 -24.06 -13.77
C LYS A 604 27.57 -23.07 -14.54
N VAL A 605 27.07 -21.85 -14.83
CA VAL A 605 27.81 -20.82 -15.57
C VAL A 605 28.90 -20.23 -14.68
N MET A 606 30.10 -20.05 -15.24
CA MET A 606 31.22 -19.43 -14.53
C MET A 606 30.93 -17.95 -14.26
N LEU A 607 31.11 -17.50 -13.01
CA LEU A 607 30.77 -16.14 -12.59
C LEU A 607 31.72 -15.07 -13.15
N ASN A 608 32.97 -15.43 -13.39
CA ASN A 608 34.05 -14.51 -13.80
C ASN A 608 34.62 -14.87 -15.19
N ASP A 609 33.77 -15.30 -16.12
CA ASP A 609 34.19 -15.59 -17.50
C ASP A 609 34.77 -14.34 -18.19
N GLU A 610 35.97 -14.48 -18.75
CA GLU A 610 36.72 -13.34 -19.33
C GLU A 610 35.99 -12.70 -20.51
N ARG A 611 35.37 -13.51 -21.38
CA ARG A 611 34.62 -13.02 -22.55
C ARG A 611 33.39 -12.23 -22.13
N THR A 612 32.72 -12.67 -21.07
CA THR A 612 31.59 -11.99 -20.48
C THR A 612 32.01 -10.65 -19.87
N MET A 613 33.09 -10.61 -19.09
CA MET A 613 33.61 -9.37 -18.48
C MET A 613 34.13 -8.37 -19.52
N GLN A 614 34.61 -8.84 -20.67
CA GLN A 614 35.00 -7.98 -21.78
C GLN A 614 33.83 -7.13 -22.31
N LEU A 615 32.61 -7.68 -22.38
CA LEU A 615 31.42 -6.92 -22.81
C LEU A 615 31.16 -5.72 -21.89
N PHE A 616 31.26 -5.91 -20.57
CA PHE A 616 31.14 -4.81 -19.60
C PHE A 616 32.28 -3.81 -19.74
N THR A 617 33.52 -4.28 -19.89
CA THR A 617 34.69 -3.43 -20.09
C THR A 617 34.58 -2.54 -21.33
N GLU A 618 33.97 -3.04 -22.41
CA GLU A 618 33.70 -2.31 -23.64
C GLU A 618 32.45 -1.41 -23.54
N GLY A 619 31.64 -1.55 -22.48
CA GLY A 619 30.36 -0.86 -22.32
C GLY A 619 29.27 -1.38 -23.26
N ARG A 620 29.42 -2.59 -23.81
CA ARG A 620 28.46 -3.25 -24.70
C ARG A 620 27.42 -4.03 -23.90
N THR A 621 26.66 -3.30 -23.10
CA THR A 621 25.70 -3.86 -22.14
C THR A 621 24.24 -3.65 -22.56
N ASP A 622 23.99 -3.48 -23.86
CA ASP A 622 22.63 -3.45 -24.42
C ASP A 622 21.91 -4.77 -24.10
N ALA A 623 20.68 -4.66 -23.57
CA ALA A 623 19.87 -5.79 -23.08
C ALA A 623 20.51 -6.63 -21.95
N ILE A 624 21.59 -6.15 -21.30
CA ILE A 624 22.13 -6.75 -20.08
C ILE A 624 21.44 -6.12 -18.88
N PHE A 625 20.57 -6.90 -18.24
CA PHE A 625 19.78 -6.49 -17.08
C PHE A 625 20.58 -5.67 -16.07
N GLN A 626 20.01 -4.53 -15.65
CA GLN A 626 20.60 -3.51 -14.75
C GLN A 626 21.76 -2.66 -15.30
N PHE A 627 22.38 -3.03 -16.44
CA PHE A 627 23.55 -2.34 -16.98
C PHE A 627 23.31 -1.58 -18.29
N GLU A 628 22.07 -1.41 -18.72
CA GLU A 628 21.71 -0.86 -20.03
C GLU A 628 21.83 0.68 -20.13
N SER A 629 21.78 1.40 -19.01
CA SER A 629 21.77 2.87 -19.06
C SER A 629 23.11 3.45 -19.54
N SER A 630 23.07 4.53 -20.31
CA SER A 630 24.28 5.16 -20.87
C SER A 630 25.32 5.55 -19.81
N GLY A 631 24.88 6.11 -18.68
CA GLY A 631 25.79 6.44 -17.59
C GLY A 631 26.40 5.21 -16.90
N MET A 632 25.68 4.10 -16.82
CA MET A 632 26.24 2.83 -16.33
C MET A 632 27.26 2.27 -17.33
N GLN A 633 26.97 2.31 -18.63
CA GLN A 633 27.91 1.92 -19.70
C GLN A 633 29.21 2.73 -19.63
N ASP A 634 29.12 4.05 -19.41
CA ASP A 634 30.28 4.92 -19.20
C ASP A 634 31.12 4.49 -17.99
N ILE A 635 30.47 4.17 -16.88
CA ILE A 635 31.15 3.74 -15.65
C ILE A 635 31.81 2.37 -15.83
N CYS A 636 31.15 1.42 -16.49
CA CYS A 636 31.75 0.13 -16.83
C CYS A 636 33.01 0.29 -17.67
N ARG A 637 33.02 1.19 -18.67
CA ARG A 637 34.21 1.52 -19.47
C ARG A 637 35.35 2.13 -18.64
N LYS A 638 35.02 2.93 -17.63
CA LYS A 638 35.99 3.55 -16.72
C LYS A 638 36.56 2.56 -15.70
N LEU A 639 35.72 1.74 -15.08
CA LEU A 639 36.15 0.75 -14.08
C LEU A 639 36.90 -0.42 -14.74
N LYS A 640 36.39 -0.93 -15.86
CA LYS A 640 36.82 -2.19 -16.49
C LYS A 640 36.66 -3.38 -15.52
N PRO A 641 35.42 -3.74 -15.16
CA PRO A 641 35.15 -4.78 -14.17
C PRO A 641 35.74 -6.12 -14.60
N LYS A 642 36.30 -6.86 -13.65
CA LYS A 642 36.94 -8.17 -13.87
C LYS A 642 36.23 -9.32 -13.16
N SER A 643 35.33 -9.00 -12.22
CA SER A 643 34.61 -10.01 -11.46
C SER A 643 33.16 -9.60 -11.19
N ILE A 644 32.36 -10.55 -10.72
CA ILE A 644 30.98 -10.31 -10.31
C ILE A 644 30.89 -9.32 -9.13
N GLU A 645 31.90 -9.30 -8.25
CA GLU A 645 31.99 -8.35 -7.13
C GLU A 645 32.16 -6.91 -7.62
N ASP A 646 32.95 -6.68 -8.67
CA ASP A 646 33.08 -5.36 -9.31
C ASP A 646 31.71 -4.89 -9.85
N LEU A 647 30.97 -5.78 -10.51
CA LEU A 647 29.64 -5.48 -11.03
C LEU A 647 28.64 -5.17 -9.91
N SER A 648 28.68 -5.94 -8.82
CA SER A 648 27.87 -5.68 -7.63
C SER A 648 28.17 -4.30 -7.01
N ALA A 649 29.44 -3.94 -6.89
CA ALA A 649 29.87 -2.65 -6.38
C ALA A 649 29.42 -1.50 -7.29
N LEU A 650 29.52 -1.65 -8.61
CA LEU A 650 29.03 -0.66 -9.56
C LEU A 650 27.52 -0.41 -9.43
N ASN A 651 26.74 -1.48 -9.30
CA ASN A 651 25.29 -1.37 -9.14
C ASN A 651 24.92 -0.68 -7.81
N ALA A 652 25.67 -0.94 -6.73
CA ALA A 652 25.49 -0.26 -5.46
C ALA A 652 25.85 1.24 -5.53
N LEU A 653 26.94 1.57 -6.25
CA LEU A 653 27.47 2.93 -6.37
C LEU A 653 26.73 3.79 -7.40
N TYR A 654 26.09 3.21 -8.41
CA TYR A 654 25.38 3.97 -9.45
C TYR A 654 24.01 4.48 -8.98
N ARG A 655 24.05 5.41 -8.02
CA ARG A 655 22.89 6.07 -7.43
C ARG A 655 23.18 7.57 -7.28
N PRO A 656 22.15 8.44 -7.28
CA PRO A 656 22.36 9.89 -7.21
C PRO A 656 23.28 10.34 -6.06
N GLY A 657 23.09 9.79 -4.84
CA GLY A 657 23.91 10.15 -3.68
C GLY A 657 25.41 9.87 -3.86
N PRO A 658 25.83 8.61 -4.09
CA PRO A 658 27.24 8.29 -4.32
C PRO A 658 27.86 8.94 -5.56
N ILE A 659 27.07 9.18 -6.63
CA ILE A 659 27.54 9.91 -7.82
C ILE A 659 27.81 11.37 -7.47
N ASP A 660 26.84 12.07 -6.87
CA ASP A 660 26.97 13.49 -6.47
C ASP A 660 28.09 13.68 -5.44
N GLY A 661 28.33 12.68 -4.59
CA GLY A 661 29.38 12.67 -3.57
C GLY A 661 30.77 12.29 -4.07
N GLY A 662 30.96 11.99 -5.36
CA GLY A 662 32.26 11.63 -5.95
C GLY A 662 32.78 10.25 -5.53
N MET A 663 31.97 9.40 -4.88
CA MET A 663 32.39 8.08 -4.39
C MET A 663 32.74 7.13 -5.54
N VAL A 664 32.02 7.23 -6.66
CA VAL A 664 32.26 6.41 -7.87
C VAL A 664 33.67 6.64 -8.42
N ASP A 665 34.05 7.92 -8.58
CA ASP A 665 35.37 8.28 -9.12
C ASP A 665 36.49 7.89 -8.15
N GLU A 666 36.27 8.04 -6.84
CA GLU A 666 37.22 7.60 -5.83
C GLU A 666 37.42 6.08 -5.85
N PHE A 667 36.33 5.30 -5.95
CA PHE A 667 36.39 3.85 -6.09
C PHE A 667 37.19 3.43 -7.32
N ILE A 668 36.88 4.01 -8.50
CA ILE A 668 37.58 3.72 -9.76
C ILE A 668 39.08 4.05 -9.67
N GLN A 669 39.44 5.20 -9.09
CA GLN A 669 40.85 5.59 -8.96
C GLN A 669 41.64 4.65 -8.04
N ARG A 670 41.02 4.19 -6.95
CA ARG A 670 41.65 3.23 -6.02
C ARG A 670 41.74 1.83 -6.63
N HIS A 671 40.72 1.38 -7.35
CA HIS A 671 40.71 0.10 -8.07
C HIS A 671 41.84 0.00 -9.10
N HIS A 672 42.09 1.07 -9.87
CA HIS A 672 43.21 1.16 -10.81
C HIS A 672 44.58 1.39 -10.15
N GLY A 673 44.65 1.49 -8.82
CA GLY A 673 45.88 1.81 -8.09
C GLY A 673 46.41 3.23 -8.31
N LYS A 674 45.61 4.14 -8.89
CA LYS A 674 45.98 5.54 -9.15
C LYS A 674 45.91 6.40 -7.88
N LYS A 675 45.13 5.96 -6.88
CA LYS A 675 45.00 6.60 -5.57
C LYS A 675 45.23 5.54 -4.48
N ASN A 676 46.03 5.88 -3.48
CA ASN A 676 46.30 4.97 -2.36
C ASN A 676 45.02 4.71 -1.54
N VAL A 677 44.77 3.43 -1.25
CA VAL A 677 43.72 3.03 -0.30
C VAL A 677 44.13 3.48 1.10
N ARG A 678 43.25 4.24 1.77
CA ARG A 678 43.48 4.75 3.14
C ARG A 678 42.36 4.27 4.04
N TYR A 679 42.74 3.80 5.22
CA TYR A 679 41.85 3.44 6.31
C TYR A 679 42.04 4.42 7.46
N ILE A 680 40.96 4.82 8.13
CA ILE A 680 41.05 5.75 9.28
C ILE A 680 41.76 5.04 10.44
N VAL A 681 41.45 3.76 10.63
CA VAL A 681 42.13 2.84 11.56
C VAL A 681 42.44 1.50 10.87
N PRO A 682 43.53 0.81 11.24
CA PRO A 682 43.96 -0.44 10.58
C PRO A 682 42.90 -1.55 10.56
N GLU A 683 42.05 -1.61 11.59
CA GLU A 683 41.00 -2.60 11.78
C GLU A 683 39.93 -2.55 10.67
N MET A 684 39.76 -1.41 10.00
CA MET A 684 38.83 -1.28 8.87
C MET A 684 39.28 -2.08 7.64
N LYS A 685 40.58 -2.40 7.55
CA LYS A 685 41.13 -3.08 6.38
C LYS A 685 40.44 -4.42 6.14
N GLU A 686 40.23 -5.22 7.18
CA GLU A 686 39.62 -6.55 7.09
C GLU A 686 38.23 -6.52 6.40
N ILE A 687 37.47 -5.44 6.57
CA ILE A 687 36.09 -5.31 6.07
C ILE A 687 36.04 -4.57 4.72
N LEU A 688 36.92 -3.60 4.52
CA LEU A 688 36.86 -2.70 3.36
C LEU A 688 37.90 -3.00 2.28
N ASP A 689 38.75 -4.03 2.42
CA ASP A 689 39.76 -4.39 1.41
C ASP A 689 39.12 -4.67 0.05
N THR A 690 38.02 -5.45 0.06
CA THR A 690 37.24 -5.84 -1.12
C THR A 690 36.59 -4.66 -1.84
N THR A 691 36.41 -3.53 -1.16
CA THR A 691 35.85 -2.29 -1.73
C THR A 691 36.85 -1.14 -1.74
N HIS A 692 38.14 -1.45 -1.68
CA HIS A 692 39.24 -0.49 -1.75
C HIS A 692 39.12 0.66 -0.73
N GLY A 693 38.67 0.36 0.48
CA GLY A 693 38.53 1.32 1.58
C GLY A 693 37.35 2.27 1.44
N VAL A 694 36.39 1.99 0.55
CA VAL A 694 35.14 2.75 0.39
C VAL A 694 34.00 1.95 1.03
N ILE A 695 33.16 2.58 1.85
CA ILE A 695 31.98 1.93 2.43
C ILE A 695 30.87 1.92 1.37
N VAL A 696 30.71 0.79 0.69
CA VAL A 696 29.75 0.63 -0.42
C VAL A 696 28.46 -0.05 0.07
N TYR A 697 28.60 -1.07 0.90
CA TYR A 697 27.48 -1.89 1.35
C TYR A 697 27.01 -1.51 2.76
N GLN A 698 25.73 -1.78 3.04
CA GLN A 698 25.17 -1.57 4.37
C GLN A 698 25.75 -2.56 5.39
N GLU A 699 26.03 -3.77 4.95
CA GLU A 699 26.67 -4.85 5.68
C GLU A 699 28.05 -4.44 6.18
N GLN A 700 28.83 -3.72 5.36
CA GLN A 700 30.14 -3.20 5.77
C GLN A 700 30.01 -2.19 6.91
N ALA A 701 29.02 -1.29 6.85
CA ALA A 701 28.75 -0.36 7.96
C ALA A 701 28.37 -1.12 9.25
N MET A 702 27.58 -2.20 9.14
CA MET A 702 27.23 -3.03 10.28
C MET A 702 28.44 -3.77 10.87
N GLN A 703 29.26 -4.39 10.02
CA GLN A 703 30.50 -5.05 10.43
C GLN A 703 31.49 -4.08 11.09
N LEU A 704 31.60 -2.86 10.58
CA LEU A 704 32.44 -1.83 11.18
C LEU A 704 31.95 -1.46 12.59
N ALA A 705 30.64 -1.30 12.79
CA ALA A 705 30.08 -1.05 14.12
C ALA A 705 30.36 -2.21 15.10
N GLN A 706 30.23 -3.46 14.64
CA GLN A 706 30.56 -4.62 15.46
C GLN A 706 32.06 -4.68 15.79
N LYS A 707 32.93 -4.53 14.79
CA LYS A 707 34.39 -4.67 14.96
C LYS A 707 34.97 -3.52 15.78
N LEU A 708 34.62 -2.28 15.43
CA LEU A 708 35.21 -1.08 16.01
C LEU A 708 34.55 -0.69 17.33
N ALA A 709 33.23 -0.82 17.47
CA ALA A 709 32.51 -0.34 18.65
C ALA A 709 31.86 -1.46 19.50
N GLY A 710 31.98 -2.72 19.08
CA GLY A 710 31.48 -3.86 19.85
C GLY A 710 29.97 -4.06 19.85
N TYR A 711 29.30 -3.50 18.84
CA TYR A 711 27.87 -3.72 18.63
C TYR A 711 27.57 -5.20 18.38
N THR A 712 26.41 -5.68 18.82
CA THR A 712 25.83 -6.91 18.25
C THR A 712 25.39 -6.64 16.80
N MET A 713 25.20 -7.68 15.98
CA MET A 713 24.70 -7.47 14.61
C MET A 713 23.27 -6.91 14.59
N ALA A 714 22.48 -7.22 15.61
CA ALA A 714 21.14 -6.68 15.81
C ALA A 714 21.18 -5.17 16.14
N GLU A 715 22.10 -4.74 17.00
CA GLU A 715 22.32 -3.32 17.30
C GLU A 715 22.85 -2.57 16.08
N ALA A 716 23.72 -3.21 15.29
CA ALA A 716 24.29 -2.64 14.08
C ALA A 716 23.24 -2.39 12.98
N ASP A 717 22.26 -3.30 12.79
CA ASP A 717 21.11 -3.03 11.90
C ASP A 717 20.25 -1.86 12.42
N SER A 718 20.10 -1.75 13.74
CA SER A 718 19.38 -0.63 14.36
C SER A 718 20.07 0.71 14.08
N LEU A 719 21.39 0.78 14.23
CA LEU A 719 22.22 1.94 13.83
C LEU A 719 22.01 2.30 12.36
N ARG A 720 22.12 1.32 11.45
CA ARG A 720 21.90 1.53 10.01
C ARG A 720 20.52 2.14 9.72
N LYS A 721 19.46 1.65 10.38
CA LYS A 721 18.10 2.19 10.23
C LYS A 721 17.98 3.62 10.75
N ALA A 722 18.61 3.94 11.89
CA ALA A 722 18.65 5.30 12.43
C ALA A 722 19.31 6.28 11.43
N MET A 723 20.43 5.88 10.82
CA MET A 723 21.11 6.64 9.76
C MET A 723 20.19 6.87 8.55
N GLY A 724 19.47 5.82 8.13
CA GLY A 724 18.53 5.91 6.99
C GLY A 724 17.35 6.85 7.25
N LYS A 725 16.80 6.87 8.48
CA LYS A 725 15.69 7.73 8.88
C LYS A 725 16.09 9.17 9.20
N LYS A 726 17.38 9.44 9.43
CA LYS A 726 17.91 10.75 9.86
C LYS A 726 17.25 11.28 11.14
N ASN A 727 16.89 10.39 12.07
CA ASN A 727 16.33 10.76 13.37
C ASN A 727 17.42 11.38 14.25
N ARG A 728 17.33 12.69 14.54
CA ARG A 728 18.40 13.43 15.25
C ARG A 728 18.67 12.90 16.65
N GLU A 729 17.63 12.58 17.42
CA GLU A 729 17.78 12.13 18.81
C GLU A 729 18.41 10.74 18.87
N GLU A 730 17.92 9.82 18.04
CA GLU A 730 18.42 8.45 17.94
C GLU A 730 19.86 8.43 17.41
N MET A 731 20.18 9.26 16.42
CA MET A 731 21.54 9.41 15.90
C MET A 731 22.52 9.90 16.98
N ALA A 732 22.13 10.87 17.82
CA ALA A 732 22.98 11.36 18.89
C ALA A 732 23.28 10.28 19.95
N GLN A 733 22.28 9.46 20.30
CA GLN A 733 22.47 8.33 21.21
C GLN A 733 23.42 7.27 20.61
N GLN A 734 23.24 6.95 19.33
CA GLN A 734 24.07 5.99 18.63
C GLN A 734 25.52 6.48 18.46
N GLU A 735 25.72 7.77 18.17
CA GLU A 735 27.05 8.38 18.09
C GLU A 735 27.83 8.24 19.41
N GLN A 736 27.18 8.56 20.54
CA GLN A 736 27.82 8.41 21.85
C GLN A 736 28.20 6.96 22.15
N LYS A 737 27.30 6.02 21.86
CA LYS A 737 27.54 4.58 22.06
C LYS A 737 28.69 4.08 21.18
N PHE A 738 28.72 4.48 19.90
CA PHE A 738 29.80 4.10 18.98
C PHE A 738 31.16 4.61 19.47
N ILE A 739 31.25 5.90 19.82
CA ILE A 739 32.50 6.51 20.31
C ILE A 739 32.98 5.80 21.58
N GLN A 740 32.09 5.58 22.55
CA GLN A 740 32.46 4.92 23.80
C GLN A 740 32.94 3.49 23.55
N GLY A 741 32.20 2.70 22.77
CA GLY A 741 32.57 1.33 22.44
C GLY A 741 33.89 1.24 21.66
N SER A 742 34.18 2.21 20.80
CA SER A 742 35.47 2.31 20.10
C SER A 742 36.63 2.67 21.01
N VAL A 743 36.43 3.58 21.95
CA VAL A 743 37.44 3.92 22.96
C VAL A 743 37.74 2.72 23.85
N ASP A 744 36.71 1.98 24.27
CA ASP A 744 36.85 0.78 25.10
C ASP A 744 37.63 -0.33 24.37
N ARG A 745 37.65 -0.32 23.03
CA ARG A 745 38.41 -1.21 22.16
C ARG A 745 39.78 -0.67 21.74
N GLY A 746 40.21 0.46 22.30
CA GLY A 746 41.55 1.02 22.08
C GLY A 746 41.67 1.99 20.90
N ILE A 747 40.57 2.39 20.26
CA ILE A 747 40.56 3.39 19.20
C ILE A 747 40.55 4.79 19.83
N LYS A 748 41.41 5.69 19.35
CA LYS A 748 41.44 7.07 19.86
C LYS A 748 40.12 7.79 19.59
N ARG A 749 39.66 8.59 20.55
CA ARG A 749 38.35 9.27 20.48
C ARG A 749 38.19 10.16 19.24
N ASP A 750 39.25 10.86 18.83
CA ASP A 750 39.27 11.69 17.61
C ASP A 750 39.06 10.84 16.35
N LYS A 751 39.67 9.65 16.30
CA LYS A 751 39.48 8.69 15.22
C LYS A 751 38.09 8.05 15.24
N ALA A 752 37.59 7.70 16.41
CA ALA A 752 36.24 7.15 16.58
C ALA A 752 35.14 8.15 16.18
N GLN A 753 35.36 9.45 16.38
CA GLN A 753 34.42 10.49 15.95
C GLN A 753 34.55 10.84 14.45
N GLN A 754 35.72 10.58 13.86
CA GLN A 754 35.95 10.78 12.43
C GLN A 754 35.29 9.66 11.58
N ILE A 755 35.27 8.43 12.10
CA ILE A 755 34.60 7.27 11.52
C ILE A 755 33.09 7.44 11.69
#